data_AF-A0A1M6T1Z2-F1
#
_entry.id   AF-A0A1M6T1Z2-F1
#
_cell.length_a   1.000
_cell.length_b   1.000
_cell.length_c   1.000
_cell.angle_alpha   90.00
_cell.angle_beta   90.00
_cell.angle_gamma   90.00
#
_symmetry.space_group_name_H-M   'P 1'
#
loop_
_entity.id
_entity.type
_entity.pdbx_description
1 polymer ?
#
loop_
_entity_poly.entity_id
_entity_poly.type
_entity_poly.pdbx_seq_one_letter_code
_entity_poly.pdbx_strand_id
1 'polypeptide(L)'
;MKISIILASFILFLTVLFVGCSGYGSDYTEEIFSSDSYSYDSSSSYKGSSSSSNGSSSSSATGSCSSESDPDLDESSSSEEIKVVPDLEFDKNLNATVKLDSVWYKGNYTKTIQVGNFIWTTENANYYPTWKTSKCYDVENGNCDKYGYLYREWKSETLCPDSFSIASTTAWESLLENVGSSLKYIKSSTLWNGSANGTYALNLVPGGTCNGSTCTDAGKKAYYIGEGNSSKDSKIYIIGDDGYTIKPISEFTDSSYFSVRCVRETFQVLKGSDLSVCDTKNKVFVKEDSSTYTCVYGKWFKEVYREPECGKSNEGDTYYKNRPYVCEDGDWREITELEARIGYCSKANLKDTIAYKDTTYICDTLSWRKRTLNDAHGQCTDAKAGDSIYYEGTNYVCKSGYWLTFNDKEKRLGLCNKKRLGELVIENDSYLICKDYEWKSTYDPEDVYGKCDTTKTDSVYNLGYYDYICKGGTWVSANAKEIALGVCNGKTQGTVKHTDTTTYVCDKGTWRTASVEEAMGKCTAALQDTVYVDTATYACNNLQWQKLTVPVSSFPYCTKKNNGAKKISSSKYYICEDYVWNKVDRIIYLYGYCNEKSLNDIRHPSSDSLGYQCRQSSSGEYSWVKLTLEEDAGKCTASIQDSIFLSYICDKGKWRELKAEEKKLGICTDNNIGDMLASGSKYYRCYWEGWSEISEQDYTLFNTPCTEENDSMVVKTNSFIYICSEGKWTQPLSIGSCSNAEDYGRIKFNDFSLYSCIGNSRWELLEDVIYSYGICTQKREGMYVQYNKYFRVCKNHFWDITTQEEYFKSIPCSETISMSGLKYTCKNDVWTPTYGSYTDTRTPQQTYRTLKVGEKTWMVDNMNYSTTDSWCYGGSADKCGTYGRLYTWDAAQAACPTGWHPADISEYRALNDILPRIELKDNDYWQSSPTTQDIFKGFEFRGGGIRVNGSFEYEKRVAGFWLRDSSTTSADSAFAIVYGVEGAQNFTPTLNYIKVDPKDSKSYSAYSLSKATGLSVRCVKD
;
A
#
# COMPACT_ATOMS: atom_id res chain seq x y z
N MET A 1 38.72 -11.98 -53.45
CA MET A 1 37.36 -12.00 -52.93
C MET A 1 37.25 -13.24 -52.07
N LYS A 2 37.81 -13.32 -50.86
CA LYS A 2 38.20 -12.32 -49.84
C LYS A 2 37.01 -11.76 -49.07
N ILE A 3 36.95 -11.77 -47.75
CA ILE A 3 37.89 -12.09 -46.65
C ILE A 3 36.91 -12.11 -45.43
N SER A 4 36.72 -13.16 -44.63
CA SER A 4 37.64 -13.75 -43.63
C SER A 4 36.94 -13.69 -42.25
N ILE A 5 36.95 -14.77 -41.44
CA ILE A 5 37.82 -14.94 -40.23
C ILE A 5 37.15 -14.35 -38.98
N ILE A 6 37.13 -14.89 -37.76
CA ILE A 6 37.72 -16.04 -37.04
C ILE A 6 36.96 -16.06 -35.68
N LEU A 7 36.53 -17.22 -35.15
CA LEU A 7 37.20 -17.96 -34.05
C LEU A 7 37.44 -17.07 -32.79
N ALA A 8 36.73 -17.28 -31.68
CA ALA A 8 36.94 -18.34 -30.69
C ALA A 8 37.90 -17.95 -29.54
N SER A 9 37.67 -18.62 -28.42
CA SER A 9 38.66 -19.14 -27.48
C SER A 9 38.95 -18.32 -26.22
N PHE A 10 38.61 -18.87 -25.05
CA PHE A 10 39.42 -19.71 -24.12
C PHE A 10 39.97 -18.82 -23.00
N ILE A 11 39.53 -18.99 -21.75
CA ILE A 11 39.96 -19.97 -20.73
C ILE A 11 41.32 -19.61 -20.09
N LEU A 12 41.23 -19.45 -18.75
CA LEU A 12 42.21 -19.66 -17.67
C LEU A 12 43.69 -19.31 -17.90
N PHE A 13 44.26 -18.58 -16.94
CA PHE A 13 45.19 -19.07 -15.89
C PHE A 13 45.64 -17.83 -15.11
N LEU A 14 45.29 -17.71 -13.82
CA LEU A 14 46.06 -18.15 -12.65
C LEU A 14 47.41 -17.45 -12.49
N THR A 15 47.71 -17.16 -11.23
CA THR A 15 49.01 -16.82 -10.62
C THR A 15 49.47 -15.35 -10.66
N VAL A 16 50.10 -14.80 -9.62
CA VAL A 16 50.13 -15.07 -8.17
C VAL A 16 51.08 -14.01 -7.57
N LEU A 17 50.80 -13.61 -6.33
CA LEU A 17 51.73 -13.20 -5.25
C LEU A 17 52.68 -12.02 -5.53
N PHE A 18 52.45 -10.89 -4.84
CA PHE A 18 52.96 -10.56 -3.48
C PHE A 18 54.45 -10.24 -3.45
N VAL A 19 54.79 -9.11 -2.82
CA VAL A 19 55.59 -8.95 -1.58
C VAL A 19 55.17 -7.59 -1.01
N GLY A 20 54.78 -7.35 0.25
CA GLY A 20 55.09 -7.94 1.57
C GLY A 20 55.51 -6.76 2.49
N CYS A 21 55.38 -6.70 3.82
CA CYS A 21 54.87 -7.52 4.92
C CYS A 21 54.45 -6.50 6.02
N SER A 22 53.47 -6.70 6.91
CA SER A 22 53.37 -7.63 8.06
C SER A 22 52.09 -7.21 8.83
N GLY A 23 51.29 -8.03 9.53
CA GLY A 23 51.22 -9.45 9.80
C GLY A 23 50.17 -9.69 10.91
N TYR A 24 49.31 -10.71 10.72
CA TYR A 24 48.43 -11.44 11.67
C TYR A 24 47.29 -10.66 12.40
N GLY A 25 45.99 -10.99 12.28
CA GLY A 25 45.28 -12.30 12.11
C GLY A 25 44.62 -12.64 13.46
N SER A 26 43.34 -12.98 13.64
CA SER A 26 42.36 -13.81 12.88
C SER A 26 40.94 -13.50 13.40
N ASP A 27 39.97 -13.25 12.52
CA ASP A 27 38.89 -14.13 12.00
C ASP A 27 37.74 -14.51 12.97
N TYR A 28 36.54 -14.06 12.57
CA TYR A 28 35.24 -14.68 12.83
C TYR A 28 35.06 -15.81 11.79
N THR A 29 34.57 -17.01 12.13
CA THR A 29 33.13 -17.30 12.24
C THR A 29 32.88 -18.71 12.79
N GLU A 30 31.62 -18.87 13.22
CA GLU A 30 30.81 -20.07 13.49
C GLU A 30 30.70 -20.61 14.92
N GLU A 31 29.44 -20.96 15.22
CA GLU A 31 28.93 -21.96 16.17
C GLU A 31 28.30 -21.55 17.53
N ILE A 32 26.97 -21.77 17.57
CA ILE A 32 26.17 -22.57 18.55
C ILE A 32 25.68 -21.92 19.86
N PHE A 33 24.46 -22.37 20.23
CA PHE A 33 23.71 -22.37 21.50
C PHE A 33 22.53 -21.38 21.54
N SER A 34 21.25 -21.77 21.53
CA SER A 34 20.49 -22.84 22.24
C SER A 34 20.44 -22.70 23.76
N SER A 35 19.20 -22.85 24.26
CA SER A 35 18.73 -23.18 25.60
C SER A 35 18.33 -22.02 26.53
N ASP A 36 17.00 -21.91 26.74
CA ASP A 36 16.30 -22.21 28.01
C ASP A 36 16.89 -21.55 29.28
N SER A 37 16.17 -20.89 30.19
CA SER A 37 14.83 -21.16 30.72
C SER A 37 14.63 -20.36 32.03
N TYR A 38 13.39 -20.37 32.54
CA TYR A 38 12.93 -20.17 33.94
C TYR A 38 12.43 -18.79 34.40
N SER A 39 11.12 -18.60 34.16
CA SER A 39 10.02 -18.60 35.15
C SER A 39 10.11 -17.81 36.48
N TYR A 40 9.07 -16.97 36.65
CA TYR A 40 8.22 -16.76 37.84
C TYR A 40 8.90 -16.44 39.19
N ASP A 41 8.54 -15.29 39.78
CA ASP A 41 7.45 -15.33 40.76
C ASP A 41 6.82 -13.95 41.04
N SER A 42 5.56 -14.04 41.39
CA SER A 42 4.64 -12.99 41.81
C SER A 42 4.83 -12.63 43.28
N SER A 43 4.56 -11.38 43.67
CA SER A 43 3.67 -11.07 44.80
C SER A 43 3.59 -9.57 45.11
N SER A 44 2.33 -9.16 45.31
CA SER A 44 1.85 -7.89 45.83
C SER A 44 2.08 -7.72 47.34
N SER A 45 2.26 -6.48 47.81
CA SER A 45 1.67 -5.92 49.05
C SER A 45 2.08 -4.44 49.20
N TYR A 46 1.16 -3.48 49.11
CA TYR A 46 0.26 -2.90 50.14
C TYR A 46 0.92 -2.01 51.22
N LYS A 47 0.27 -0.84 51.41
CA LYS A 47 0.39 0.21 52.46
C LYS A 47 1.54 1.20 52.28
N GLY A 48 1.37 2.52 52.35
CA GLY A 48 0.26 3.35 52.83
C GLY A 48 0.80 4.44 53.77
N SER A 49 0.26 5.65 53.65
CA SER A 49 0.33 6.79 54.60
C SER A 49 1.61 7.64 54.54
N SER A 50 1.62 8.97 54.74
CA SER A 50 0.62 10.05 54.83
C SER A 50 1.39 11.35 55.17
N SER A 51 0.78 12.52 54.90
CA SER A 51 1.01 13.86 55.53
C SER A 51 2.39 14.52 55.32
N SER A 52 2.58 15.84 55.18
CA SER A 52 1.71 17.02 55.19
C SER A 52 2.59 18.27 54.95
N SER A 53 2.02 19.23 54.22
CA SER A 53 1.93 20.66 54.56
C SER A 53 3.05 21.68 54.30
N ASN A 54 2.65 22.70 53.53
CA ASN A 54 2.76 24.16 53.74
C ASN A 54 4.07 24.94 53.51
N GLY A 55 3.88 26.10 52.85
CA GLY A 55 4.72 27.31 52.89
C GLY A 55 5.19 27.71 51.48
N SER A 56 4.46 28.49 50.66
CA SER A 56 4.08 29.92 50.76
C SER A 56 5.24 30.92 50.62
N SER A 57 4.94 32.01 49.87
CA SER A 57 5.62 33.31 49.72
C SER A 57 6.90 33.35 48.87
N SER A 58 6.92 33.94 47.66
CA SER A 58 6.75 35.36 47.24
C SER A 58 7.95 36.25 47.60
N SER A 59 8.65 36.76 46.57
CA SER A 59 8.87 38.21 46.34
C SER A 59 10.11 38.50 45.45
N SER A 60 9.84 39.08 44.28
CA SER A 60 10.31 40.40 43.82
C SER A 60 11.81 40.72 43.61
N ALA A 61 12.12 41.02 42.34
CA ALA A 61 12.84 42.20 41.82
C ALA A 61 14.35 42.36 42.16
N THR A 62 15.28 42.51 41.19
CA THR A 62 15.49 43.72 40.36
C THR A 62 16.75 43.51 39.47
N GLY A 63 16.84 44.16 38.28
CA GLY A 63 18.14 44.57 37.71
C GLY A 63 18.45 44.33 36.21
N SER A 64 17.81 45.12 35.33
CA SER A 64 18.22 45.69 34.01
C SER A 64 19.73 45.86 33.71
N CYS A 65 20.31 46.02 32.51
CA CYS A 65 19.98 46.24 31.06
C CYS A 65 21.29 45.94 30.27
N SER A 66 21.34 45.55 28.99
CA SER A 66 21.20 46.42 27.80
C SER A 66 21.22 45.67 26.44
N SER A 67 20.23 45.99 25.57
CA SER A 67 20.22 46.22 24.09
C SER A 67 21.04 45.34 23.12
N GLU A 68 20.59 44.94 21.93
CA GLU A 68 19.36 45.12 21.11
C GLU A 68 19.47 44.20 19.86
N SER A 69 18.33 43.96 19.19
CA SER A 69 18.11 43.46 17.81
C SER A 69 18.07 41.94 17.49
N ASP A 70 16.81 41.47 17.35
CA ASP A 70 16.26 40.38 16.51
C ASP A 70 16.61 40.56 15.00
N PRO A 71 16.39 39.59 14.06
CA PRO A 71 15.57 38.38 14.18
C PRO A 71 16.12 37.08 13.51
N ASP A 72 15.31 36.03 13.64
CA ASP A 72 15.17 34.86 12.77
C ASP A 72 16.02 33.60 13.02
N LEU A 73 15.26 32.58 13.46
CA LEU A 73 15.20 31.22 12.92
C LEU A 73 16.52 30.46 12.83
N ASP A 74 16.75 29.58 13.82
CA ASP A 74 17.35 28.29 13.52
C ASP A 74 16.70 27.18 14.34
N GLU A 75 16.11 26.25 13.58
CA GLU A 75 15.71 24.92 13.98
C GLU A 75 16.90 24.21 14.64
N SER A 76 16.71 23.73 15.88
CA SER A 76 17.54 22.65 16.40
C SER A 76 16.64 21.52 16.85
N SER A 77 16.55 20.55 15.94
CA SER A 77 16.51 19.11 16.21
C SER A 77 15.87 18.69 17.55
N SER A 78 14.55 18.57 17.55
CA SER A 78 13.95 17.44 18.25
C SER A 78 13.58 16.42 17.18
N SER A 79 14.32 15.33 17.15
CA SER A 79 13.93 14.07 16.51
C SER A 79 12.42 13.90 16.58
N GLU A 80 11.73 13.92 15.45
CA GLU A 80 10.42 13.30 15.37
C GLU A 80 10.64 11.82 15.69
N GLU A 81 10.44 11.47 16.96
CA GLU A 81 9.98 10.15 17.31
C GLU A 81 8.86 9.83 16.34
N ILE A 82 9.01 8.73 15.60
CA ILE A 82 7.88 8.01 15.04
C ILE A 82 6.88 7.93 16.20
N LYS A 83 5.75 8.65 16.11
CA LYS A 83 4.64 8.47 17.04
C LYS A 83 4.10 7.07 16.80
N VAL A 84 4.73 6.11 17.48
CA VAL A 84 4.16 4.80 17.76
C VAL A 84 2.79 5.08 18.34
N VAL A 85 1.73 4.66 17.64
CA VAL A 85 0.35 4.74 18.13
C VAL A 85 0.30 3.84 19.38
N PRO A 86 0.15 4.39 20.60
CA PRO A 86 0.15 3.57 21.81
C PRO A 86 -1.16 2.78 21.94
N ASP A 87 -1.09 1.70 22.71
CA ASP A 87 -2.08 0.65 22.90
C ASP A 87 -3.54 1.08 23.12
N LEU A 88 -4.42 0.17 22.68
CA LEU A 88 -5.87 0.15 22.92
C LEU A 88 -6.20 0.28 24.42
N GLU A 89 -6.58 1.47 24.89
CA GLU A 89 -7.17 1.61 26.23
C GLU A 89 -8.65 1.18 26.20
N PHE A 90 -8.94 0.12 26.95
CA PHE A 90 -10.27 -0.46 27.14
C PHE A 90 -11.07 0.26 28.24
N ASP A 91 -12.36 0.56 27.99
CA ASP A 91 -13.31 1.02 29.02
C ASP A 91 -14.19 -0.13 29.55
N LYS A 92 -13.96 -0.47 30.82
CA LYS A 92 -14.58 -1.60 31.54
C LYS A 92 -16.10 -1.50 31.73
N ASN A 93 -16.69 -0.33 31.53
CA ASN A 93 -18.08 -0.08 31.96
C ASN A 93 -19.05 0.16 30.80
N LEU A 94 -18.56 0.33 29.57
CA LEU A 94 -19.37 0.63 28.39
C LEU A 94 -19.63 -0.57 27.48
N ASN A 95 -18.98 -1.70 27.75
CA ASN A 95 -19.04 -2.88 26.89
C ASN A 95 -18.81 -2.54 25.40
N ALA A 96 -17.88 -1.60 25.15
CA ALA A 96 -17.63 -0.99 23.85
C ALA A 96 -16.13 -0.99 23.54
N THR A 97 -15.78 -1.33 22.29
CA THR A 97 -14.39 -1.31 21.83
C THR A 97 -14.05 0.09 21.32
N VAL A 98 -13.16 0.78 22.03
CA VAL A 98 -12.52 2.02 21.55
C VAL A 98 -11.56 1.62 20.45
N LYS A 99 -11.93 1.84 19.19
CA LYS A 99 -10.93 1.85 18.12
C LYS A 99 -10.48 3.29 17.94
N LEU A 100 -9.20 3.56 18.14
CA LEU A 100 -8.56 4.81 17.74
C LEU A 100 -8.45 4.85 16.20
N ASP A 101 -9.57 4.72 15.49
CA ASP A 101 -9.65 5.13 14.09
C ASP A 101 -9.70 6.65 14.12
N SER A 102 -8.60 7.24 13.70
CA SER A 102 -8.43 8.66 13.54
C SER A 102 -9.05 9.05 12.21
N VAL A 103 -10.22 9.69 12.24
CA VAL A 103 -10.80 10.28 11.02
C VAL A 103 -10.17 11.65 10.85
N TRP A 104 -9.54 11.90 9.70
CA TRP A 104 -9.01 13.22 9.37
C TRP A 104 -10.19 14.19 9.19
N TYR A 105 -10.20 15.24 10.00
CA TYR A 105 -11.29 16.22 10.00
C TYR A 105 -10.74 17.61 10.27
N LYS A 106 -10.91 18.52 9.30
CA LYS A 106 -10.63 19.97 9.39
C LYS A 106 -9.27 20.32 10.04
N GLY A 107 -8.22 19.59 9.65
CA GLY A 107 -6.84 19.87 10.07
C GLY A 107 -6.36 19.11 11.31
N ASN A 108 -7.17 18.22 11.88
CA ASN A 108 -6.75 17.32 12.96
C ASN A 108 -7.40 15.92 12.84
N TYR A 109 -6.88 14.96 13.57
CA TYR A 109 -7.41 13.60 13.68
C TYR A 109 -8.33 13.47 14.91
N THR A 110 -9.60 13.17 14.69
CA THR A 110 -10.56 12.88 15.78
C THR A 110 -10.62 11.37 16.04
N LYS A 111 -10.53 10.96 17.31
CA LYS A 111 -10.68 9.54 17.70
C LYS A 111 -12.16 9.15 17.69
N THR A 112 -12.46 7.87 17.43
CA THR A 112 -13.82 7.34 17.38
C THR A 112 -14.04 6.19 18.38
N ILE A 113 -15.30 5.83 18.64
CA ILE A 113 -15.69 4.69 19.48
C ILE A 113 -16.98 4.07 18.93
N GLN A 114 -17.06 2.75 18.83
CA GLN A 114 -18.30 2.07 18.44
C GLN A 114 -19.11 1.68 19.67
N VAL A 115 -20.37 2.14 19.75
CA VAL A 115 -21.35 1.77 20.77
C VAL A 115 -22.64 1.34 20.08
N GLY A 116 -22.98 0.05 20.22
CA GLY A 116 -24.11 -0.55 19.49
C GLY A 116 -23.94 -0.44 17.98
N ASN A 117 -24.99 0.01 17.30
CA ASN A 117 -25.04 0.16 15.83
C ASN A 117 -24.35 1.43 15.33
N PHE A 118 -23.74 2.23 16.21
CA PHE A 118 -23.21 3.55 15.88
C PHE A 118 -21.73 3.71 16.26
N ILE A 119 -20.96 4.29 15.36
CA ILE A 119 -19.59 4.77 15.59
C ILE A 119 -19.66 6.26 15.91
N TRP A 120 -19.25 6.64 17.11
CA TRP A 120 -19.25 8.00 17.64
C TRP A 120 -17.88 8.65 17.53
N THR A 121 -17.82 9.95 17.31
CA THR A 121 -16.62 10.71 17.65
C THR A 121 -16.39 10.71 19.16
N THR A 122 -15.16 10.98 19.61
CA THR A 122 -14.79 11.14 21.05
C THR A 122 -14.58 12.59 21.52
N GLU A 123 -14.47 13.54 20.58
CA GLU A 123 -14.52 14.99 20.84
C GLU A 123 -15.77 15.68 20.26
N ASN A 124 -16.26 16.72 20.93
CA ASN A 124 -17.35 17.55 20.41
C ASN A 124 -16.90 18.24 19.12
N ALA A 125 -17.84 18.63 18.25
CA ALA A 125 -17.50 19.45 17.10
C ALA A 125 -16.76 20.72 17.55
N ASN A 126 -15.59 20.95 16.97
CA ASN A 126 -14.68 22.03 17.36
C ASN A 126 -14.31 22.95 16.18
N TYR A 127 -15.16 22.96 15.15
CA TYR A 127 -14.97 23.80 13.97
C TYR A 127 -15.83 25.06 14.07
N TYR A 128 -15.28 26.23 13.72
CA TYR A 128 -15.97 27.51 13.78
C TYR A 128 -16.51 27.94 12.40
N PRO A 129 -17.77 27.63 12.05
CA PRO A 129 -18.33 28.01 10.76
C PRO A 129 -18.55 29.52 10.62
N THR A 130 -19.14 30.20 11.63
CA THR A 130 -19.27 31.67 11.65
C THR A 130 -19.47 32.21 13.07
N TRP A 131 -19.16 33.50 13.27
CA TRP A 131 -19.37 34.21 14.55
C TRP A 131 -20.84 34.36 14.97
N LYS A 132 -21.77 34.19 14.02
CA LYS A 132 -23.21 34.27 14.31
C LYS A 132 -23.77 32.93 14.78
N THR A 133 -23.22 31.83 14.28
CA THR A 133 -23.83 30.49 14.40
C THR A 133 -23.13 29.58 15.41
N SER A 134 -21.92 29.92 15.83
CA SER A 134 -21.15 29.19 16.83
C SER A 134 -20.43 30.14 17.79
N LYS A 135 -20.23 29.71 19.04
CA LYS A 135 -19.43 30.47 20.02
C LYS A 135 -18.80 29.57 21.08
N CYS A 136 -17.77 30.09 21.73
CA CYS A 136 -17.26 29.54 22.98
C CYS A 136 -18.18 29.93 24.13
N TYR A 137 -18.20 29.09 25.17
CA TYR A 137 -18.83 29.44 26.44
C TYR A 137 -18.23 30.75 26.97
N ASP A 138 -19.09 31.70 27.36
CA ASP A 138 -18.77 33.09 27.74
C ASP A 138 -17.92 33.88 26.73
N VAL A 139 -17.87 33.42 25.47
CA VAL A 139 -17.07 34.02 24.39
C VAL A 139 -15.55 34.01 24.70
N GLU A 140 -15.11 33.10 25.57
CA GLU A 140 -13.69 32.92 25.91
C GLU A 140 -13.09 31.77 25.07
N ASN A 141 -12.07 32.06 24.26
CA ASN A 141 -11.46 31.06 23.36
C ASN A 141 -10.99 29.79 24.09
N GLY A 142 -10.42 29.92 25.30
CA GLY A 142 -9.96 28.77 26.08
C GLY A 142 -11.08 27.80 26.47
N ASN A 143 -12.34 28.24 26.49
CA ASN A 143 -13.48 27.35 26.73
C ASN A 143 -13.85 26.52 25.49
N CYS A 144 -13.54 26.99 24.28
CA CYS A 144 -13.70 26.16 23.07
C CYS A 144 -12.68 25.03 23.03
N ASP A 145 -11.42 25.30 23.40
CA ASP A 145 -10.39 24.25 23.49
C ASP A 145 -10.75 23.21 24.55
N LYS A 146 -11.46 23.62 25.61
CA LYS A 146 -11.84 22.78 26.74
C LYS A 146 -13.13 21.97 26.51
N TYR A 147 -14.17 22.57 25.92
CA TYR A 147 -15.50 21.97 25.82
C TYR A 147 -16.01 21.77 24.38
N GLY A 148 -15.28 22.28 23.39
CA GLY A 148 -15.76 22.45 22.01
C GLY A 148 -16.62 23.71 21.84
N TYR A 149 -17.00 23.99 20.60
CA TYR A 149 -17.93 25.10 20.30
C TYR A 149 -19.37 24.72 20.64
N LEU A 150 -20.14 25.74 21.02
CA LEU A 150 -21.59 25.64 21.10
C LEU A 150 -22.20 26.22 19.82
N TYR A 151 -23.20 25.54 19.28
CA TYR A 151 -23.80 25.81 17.98
C TYR A 151 -25.29 26.13 18.11
N ARG A 152 -25.70 27.20 17.45
CA ARG A 152 -27.12 27.56 17.26
C ARG A 152 -27.66 27.04 15.94
N GLU A 153 -26.78 26.80 14.98
CA GLU A 153 -27.10 26.18 13.70
C GLU A 153 -26.11 25.05 13.47
N TRP A 154 -26.63 23.86 13.16
CA TRP A 154 -25.84 22.65 13.02
C TRP A 154 -26.14 21.99 11.67
N LYS A 155 -25.09 21.77 10.87
CA LYS A 155 -25.17 21.09 9.58
C LYS A 155 -24.09 20.02 9.51
N SER A 156 -24.50 18.78 9.24
CA SER A 156 -23.60 17.61 9.20
C SER A 156 -22.41 17.82 8.26
N GLU A 157 -22.65 18.30 7.03
CA GLU A 157 -21.61 18.61 6.02
C GLU A 157 -20.55 19.61 6.48
N THR A 158 -20.87 20.44 7.48
CA THR A 158 -19.96 21.46 8.00
C THR A 158 -19.26 21.01 9.28
N LEU A 159 -20.00 20.34 10.18
CA LEU A 159 -19.59 20.07 11.56
C LEU A 159 -19.09 18.64 11.82
N CYS A 160 -19.29 17.72 10.88
CA CYS A 160 -18.90 16.32 11.03
C CYS A 160 -17.90 15.88 9.95
N PRO A 161 -17.07 14.86 10.24
CA PRO A 161 -16.21 14.24 9.24
C PRO A 161 -16.99 13.62 8.06
N ASP A 162 -16.32 13.42 6.94
CA ASP A 162 -16.91 12.73 5.79
C ASP A 162 -17.42 11.34 6.21
N SER A 163 -18.61 10.97 5.74
CA SER A 163 -19.37 9.77 6.15
C SER A 163 -19.95 9.76 7.58
N PHE A 164 -19.81 10.85 8.35
CA PHE A 164 -20.46 11.03 9.65
C PHE A 164 -21.59 12.07 9.56
N SER A 165 -22.66 11.85 10.32
CA SER A 165 -23.75 12.80 10.51
C SER A 165 -23.74 13.35 11.93
N ILE A 166 -24.50 14.42 12.18
CA ILE A 166 -24.82 14.81 13.55
C ILE A 166 -25.53 13.63 14.24
N ALA A 167 -25.24 13.43 15.53
CA ALA A 167 -25.87 12.40 16.33
C ALA A 167 -27.39 12.57 16.30
N SER A 168 -28.09 11.56 15.76
CA SER A 168 -29.54 11.57 15.68
C SER A 168 -30.17 11.26 17.03
N THR A 169 -31.47 11.53 17.16
CA THR A 169 -32.26 11.10 18.32
C THR A 169 -32.18 9.57 18.53
N THR A 170 -32.26 8.78 17.45
CA THR A 170 -32.07 7.32 17.48
C THR A 170 -30.69 6.92 17.99
N ALA A 171 -29.63 7.60 17.55
CA ALA A 171 -28.29 7.31 18.01
C ALA A 171 -28.17 7.57 19.52
N TRP A 172 -28.64 8.72 20.01
CA TRP A 172 -28.61 9.06 21.44
C TRP A 172 -29.45 8.09 22.29
N GLU A 173 -30.64 7.72 21.83
CA GLU A 173 -31.49 6.75 22.54
C GLU A 173 -30.83 5.37 22.60
N SER A 174 -30.25 4.90 21.48
CA SER A 174 -29.48 3.65 21.45
C SER A 174 -28.26 3.70 22.37
N LEU A 175 -27.51 4.80 22.39
CA LEU A 175 -26.40 5.00 23.31
C LEU A 175 -26.87 4.91 24.76
N LEU A 176 -27.93 5.62 25.13
CA LEU A 176 -28.45 5.64 26.49
C LEU A 176 -29.05 4.28 26.91
N GLU A 177 -29.64 3.53 25.99
CA GLU A 177 -30.11 2.17 26.24
C GLU A 177 -28.95 1.21 26.52
N ASN A 178 -27.86 1.30 25.74
CA ASN A 178 -26.65 0.50 25.96
C ASN A 178 -25.92 0.85 27.27
N VAL A 179 -25.96 2.13 27.69
CA VAL A 179 -25.27 2.62 28.90
C VAL A 179 -26.11 2.46 30.17
N GLY A 180 -27.44 2.44 30.05
CA GLY A 180 -28.38 2.39 31.17
C GLY A 180 -28.39 3.67 32.02
N SER A 181 -28.91 3.59 33.25
CA SER A 181 -29.08 4.74 34.17
C SER A 181 -27.77 5.30 34.75
N SER A 182 -26.63 4.67 34.47
CA SER A 182 -25.33 5.00 35.06
C SER A 182 -24.43 5.76 34.08
N LEU A 183 -24.70 7.05 33.87
CA LEU A 183 -23.95 7.92 32.94
C LEU A 183 -22.52 8.27 33.38
N LYS A 184 -22.09 7.86 34.57
CA LYS A 184 -20.77 8.18 35.12
C LYS A 184 -19.60 7.76 34.23
N TYR A 185 -19.82 6.80 33.32
CA TYR A 185 -18.78 6.19 32.51
C TYR A 185 -18.57 6.83 31.14
N ILE A 186 -19.58 7.53 30.60
CA ILE A 186 -19.45 8.25 29.32
C ILE A 186 -19.01 9.72 29.48
N LYS A 187 -18.94 10.21 30.72
CA LYS A 187 -18.57 11.58 31.06
C LYS A 187 -17.06 11.73 31.18
N SER A 188 -16.58 12.92 30.81
CA SER A 188 -15.21 13.35 31.06
C SER A 188 -14.84 13.22 32.55
N SER A 189 -13.65 12.70 32.82
CA SER A 189 -13.18 12.45 34.19
C SER A 189 -12.60 13.68 34.88
N THR A 190 -12.26 14.72 34.11
CA THR A 190 -11.50 15.89 34.61
C THR A 190 -12.28 17.19 34.55
N LEU A 191 -13.36 17.27 33.76
CA LEU A 191 -14.01 18.54 33.44
C LEU A 191 -15.32 18.82 34.21
N TRP A 192 -15.88 17.85 34.93
CA TRP A 192 -17.14 17.99 35.68
C TRP A 192 -16.86 18.40 37.14
N ASN A 193 -17.66 19.32 37.69
CA ASN A 193 -17.48 19.93 39.03
C ASN A 193 -17.86 19.01 40.22
N GLY A 194 -18.30 17.76 39.97
CA GLY A 194 -18.72 16.76 40.97
C GLY A 194 -17.80 15.53 41.04
N SER A 195 -18.24 14.44 41.70
CA SER A 195 -17.48 13.17 41.76
C SER A 195 -17.58 12.38 40.45
N ALA A 196 -16.93 12.90 39.41
CA ALA A 196 -16.73 12.19 38.15
C ALA A 196 -15.54 11.21 38.29
N ASN A 197 -15.84 9.91 38.41
CA ASN A 197 -14.84 8.83 38.34
C ASN A 197 -14.83 8.18 36.94
N GLY A 198 -14.88 8.99 35.88
CA GLY A 198 -14.77 8.50 34.51
C GLY A 198 -13.35 7.99 34.22
N THR A 199 -13.23 6.90 33.47
CA THR A 199 -11.96 6.44 32.88
C THR A 199 -12.31 5.95 31.47
N TYR A 200 -12.23 6.87 30.49
CA TYR A 200 -12.03 6.64 29.04
C TYR A 200 -13.17 6.91 28.00
N ALA A 201 -12.70 7.03 26.75
CA ALA A 201 -13.32 6.97 25.41
C ALA A 201 -14.34 8.01 24.89
N LEU A 202 -15.65 7.92 25.19
CA LEU A 202 -16.66 8.78 24.53
C LEU A 202 -16.57 10.25 24.98
N ASN A 203 -16.04 10.47 26.19
CA ASN A 203 -15.62 11.76 26.75
C ASN A 203 -16.64 12.90 26.56
N LEU A 204 -17.85 12.74 27.10
CA LEU A 204 -18.84 13.80 27.11
C LEU A 204 -18.45 14.91 28.10
N VAL A 205 -18.36 16.14 27.60
CA VAL A 205 -17.82 17.29 28.33
C VAL A 205 -18.93 18.28 28.75
N PRO A 206 -18.84 18.90 29.94
CA PRO A 206 -19.88 19.77 30.50
C PRO A 206 -19.77 21.20 29.98
N GLY A 207 -19.97 21.38 28.67
CA GLY A 207 -19.85 22.69 28.00
C GLY A 207 -20.96 23.69 28.32
N GLY A 208 -21.97 23.32 29.11
CA GLY A 208 -23.11 24.16 29.41
C GLY A 208 -23.94 24.50 28.17
N THR A 209 -24.63 25.64 28.23
CA THR A 209 -25.39 26.21 27.12
C THR A 209 -25.35 27.73 27.19
N CYS A 210 -25.55 28.41 26.07
CA CYS A 210 -25.66 29.87 26.00
C CYS A 210 -26.98 30.27 25.37
N ASN A 211 -27.65 31.28 25.91
CA ASN A 211 -28.79 31.94 25.28
C ASN A 211 -28.43 33.41 25.04
N GLY A 212 -28.23 33.79 23.77
CA GLY A 212 -27.69 35.10 23.44
C GLY A 212 -26.29 35.27 24.02
N SER A 213 -26.09 36.28 24.88
CA SER A 213 -24.80 36.57 25.55
C SER A 213 -24.67 35.96 26.94
N THR A 214 -25.70 35.26 27.43
CA THR A 214 -25.71 34.68 28.77
C THR A 214 -25.45 33.18 28.68
N CYS A 215 -24.36 32.71 29.26
CA CYS A 215 -24.05 31.29 29.34
C CYS A 215 -24.23 30.76 30.76
N THR A 216 -24.66 29.50 30.87
CA THR A 216 -24.99 28.85 32.14
C THR A 216 -24.55 27.39 32.15
N ASP A 217 -24.38 26.84 33.36
CA ASP A 217 -24.13 25.43 33.64
C ASP A 217 -22.78 24.83 33.15
N ALA A 218 -21.80 25.64 32.74
CA ALA A 218 -20.45 25.14 32.45
C ALA A 218 -19.86 24.38 33.66
N GLY A 219 -19.22 23.25 33.39
CA GLY A 219 -18.69 22.35 34.40
C GLY A 219 -19.76 21.55 35.17
N LYS A 220 -21.05 21.81 34.97
CA LYS A 220 -22.16 21.15 35.71
C LYS A 220 -23.08 20.33 34.81
N LYS A 221 -23.37 20.80 33.58
CA LYS A 221 -24.22 20.10 32.62
C LYS A 221 -23.69 20.22 31.20
N ALA A 222 -24.07 19.28 30.36
CA ALA A 222 -23.86 19.32 28.91
C ALA A 222 -25.21 19.31 28.21
N TYR A 223 -25.36 20.13 27.17
CA TYR A 223 -26.57 20.22 26.37
C TYR A 223 -26.25 19.79 24.94
N TYR A 224 -26.54 18.52 24.62
CA TYR A 224 -26.25 17.94 23.32
C TYR A 224 -27.47 17.98 22.40
N ILE A 225 -27.26 18.40 21.15
CA ILE A 225 -28.29 18.26 20.12
C ILE A 225 -28.36 16.80 19.66
N GLY A 226 -29.56 16.25 19.69
CA GLY A 226 -29.93 15.04 18.95
C GLY A 226 -30.79 15.43 17.76
N GLU A 227 -30.25 15.27 16.56
CA GLU A 227 -30.95 15.61 15.33
C GLU A 227 -32.17 14.70 15.15
N GLY A 228 -33.34 15.33 15.17
CA GLY A 228 -34.59 14.65 14.86
C GLY A 228 -34.80 14.58 13.35
N ASN A 229 -35.87 13.90 12.93
CA ASN A 229 -36.29 13.86 11.53
C ASN A 229 -36.61 15.27 10.96
N SER A 230 -36.75 16.28 11.82
CA SER A 230 -36.74 17.70 11.48
C SER A 230 -36.06 18.52 12.58
N SER A 231 -35.74 19.79 12.30
CA SER A 231 -35.20 20.71 13.31
C SER A 231 -36.14 20.92 14.50
N LYS A 232 -37.45 20.68 14.35
CA LYS A 232 -38.46 20.78 15.41
C LYS A 232 -38.60 19.51 16.24
N ASP A 233 -38.31 18.36 15.64
CA ASP A 233 -38.30 17.04 16.30
C ASP A 233 -36.97 16.76 17.01
N SER A 234 -36.01 17.68 16.86
CA SER A 234 -34.73 17.59 17.52
C SER A 234 -34.92 17.72 19.03
N LYS A 235 -34.18 16.90 19.77
CA LYS A 235 -34.23 16.87 21.23
C LYS A 235 -32.89 17.33 21.77
N ILE A 236 -32.93 18.04 22.89
CA ILE A 236 -31.74 18.40 23.66
C ILE A 236 -31.57 17.38 24.77
N TYR A 237 -30.45 16.67 24.72
CA TYR A 237 -30.03 15.71 25.72
C TYR A 237 -29.20 16.46 26.77
N ILE A 238 -29.83 16.71 27.92
CA ILE A 238 -29.22 17.44 29.03
C ILE A 238 -28.61 16.42 29.98
N ILE A 239 -27.29 16.35 29.98
CA ILE A 239 -26.52 15.41 30.81
C ILE A 239 -26.05 16.18 32.04
N GLY A 240 -26.39 15.71 33.24
CA GLY A 240 -26.00 16.29 34.53
C GLY A 240 -25.51 15.22 35.51
N ASP A 241 -25.05 15.61 36.69
CA ASP A 241 -24.41 14.71 37.67
C ASP A 241 -25.24 13.46 38.00
N ASP A 242 -26.55 13.60 38.23
CA ASP A 242 -27.44 12.52 38.69
C ASP A 242 -28.21 11.77 37.57
N GLY A 243 -27.93 12.07 36.29
CA GLY A 243 -28.61 11.43 35.17
C GLY A 243 -28.75 12.31 33.93
N TYR A 244 -29.71 11.99 33.07
CA TYR A 244 -30.02 12.78 31.89
C TYR A 244 -31.48 13.21 31.89
N THR A 245 -31.76 14.33 31.23
CA THR A 245 -33.12 14.78 30.93
C THR A 245 -33.18 15.07 29.44
N ILE A 246 -34.24 14.61 28.79
CA ILE A 246 -34.47 14.87 27.38
C ILE A 246 -35.54 15.94 27.28
N LYS A 247 -35.24 17.04 26.58
CA LYS A 247 -36.20 18.11 26.33
C LYS A 247 -36.40 18.33 24.84
N PRO A 248 -37.62 18.60 24.37
CA PRO A 248 -37.81 19.04 23.00
C PRO A 248 -37.13 20.40 22.79
N ILE A 249 -36.57 20.62 21.61
CA ILE A 249 -35.87 21.87 21.29
C ILE A 249 -36.77 23.11 21.37
N SER A 250 -38.10 22.93 21.24
CA SER A 250 -39.10 23.99 21.38
C SER A 250 -39.14 24.65 22.77
N GLU A 251 -38.56 24.03 23.80
CA GLU A 251 -38.42 24.64 25.13
C GLU A 251 -37.26 25.64 25.21
N PHE A 252 -36.45 25.75 24.16
CA PHE A 252 -35.32 26.65 24.07
C PHE A 252 -35.59 27.76 23.06
N THR A 253 -34.92 28.89 23.22
CA THR A 253 -35.05 30.02 22.29
C THR A 253 -34.20 29.79 21.05
N ASP A 254 -34.56 30.44 19.93
CA ASP A 254 -33.73 30.47 18.72
C ASP A 254 -32.33 31.06 18.94
N SER A 255 -32.10 31.72 20.08
CA SER A 255 -30.81 32.27 20.51
C SER A 255 -29.97 31.29 21.34
N SER A 256 -30.44 30.05 21.52
CA SER A 256 -29.77 29.02 22.32
C SER A 256 -28.70 28.28 21.52
N TYR A 257 -27.59 27.94 22.18
CA TYR A 257 -26.44 27.24 21.59
C TYR A 257 -26.19 25.92 22.33
N PHE A 258 -25.88 24.87 21.58
CA PHE A 258 -25.74 23.49 22.07
C PHE A 258 -24.46 22.81 21.58
N SER A 259 -23.98 21.82 22.32
CA SER A 259 -22.87 20.98 21.89
C SER A 259 -23.30 19.99 20.80
N VAL A 260 -22.43 19.77 19.81
CA VAL A 260 -22.66 18.83 18.69
C VAL A 260 -21.72 17.64 18.79
N ARG A 261 -22.26 16.45 18.56
CA ARG A 261 -21.54 15.16 18.48
C ARG A 261 -21.84 14.51 17.14
N CYS A 262 -20.89 13.78 16.56
CA CYS A 262 -21.06 13.15 15.24
C CYS A 262 -21.03 11.63 15.34
N VAL A 263 -21.81 10.95 14.49
CA VAL A 263 -21.96 9.49 14.45
C VAL A 263 -22.05 8.93 13.03
N ARG A 264 -21.81 7.63 12.87
CA ARG A 264 -22.05 6.85 11.64
C ARG A 264 -22.63 5.48 11.98
N GLU A 265 -23.61 5.00 11.22
CA GLU A 265 -24.25 3.70 11.43
C GLU A 265 -23.45 2.53 10.81
N THR A 266 -23.52 1.32 11.38
CA THR A 266 -22.82 0.10 10.91
C THR A 266 -23.79 -0.99 10.40
N PHE A 267 -23.32 -1.85 9.48
CA PHE A 267 -24.10 -2.98 8.94
C PHE A 267 -24.45 -4.05 9.99
N GLN A 268 -25.67 -4.59 9.93
CA GLN A 268 -26.19 -5.64 10.85
C GLN A 268 -26.87 -6.78 10.09
N VAL A 269 -26.89 -7.97 10.69
CA VAL A 269 -27.67 -9.13 10.22
C VAL A 269 -28.45 -9.77 11.37
N LEU A 270 -29.51 -10.51 11.05
CA LEU A 270 -30.35 -11.12 12.09
C LEU A 270 -29.67 -12.34 12.72
N LYS A 271 -29.04 -13.22 11.95
CA LYS A 271 -28.41 -14.46 12.43
C LYS A 271 -26.99 -14.64 11.93
N GLY A 272 -26.20 -15.46 12.62
CA GLY A 272 -24.83 -15.78 12.19
C GLY A 272 -24.78 -16.45 10.81
N SER A 273 -25.84 -17.17 10.42
CA SER A 273 -25.99 -17.76 9.08
C SER A 273 -26.15 -16.73 7.95
N ASP A 274 -26.55 -15.51 8.29
CA ASP A 274 -26.84 -14.45 7.33
C ASP A 274 -25.59 -13.60 7.03
N LEU A 275 -24.46 -13.91 7.66
CA LEU A 275 -23.17 -13.31 7.36
C LEU A 275 -22.79 -13.60 5.91
N SER A 276 -22.47 -12.53 5.16
CA SER A 276 -22.04 -12.63 3.77
C SER A 276 -20.71 -13.37 3.62
N VAL A 277 -20.28 -13.62 2.39
CA VAL A 277 -18.90 -14.07 2.14
C VAL A 277 -17.94 -13.05 2.77
N CYS A 278 -16.93 -13.53 3.50
CA CYS A 278 -15.96 -12.66 4.18
C CYS A 278 -14.95 -12.09 3.17
N ASP A 279 -15.22 -10.88 2.70
CA ASP A 279 -14.46 -10.11 1.71
C ASP A 279 -13.96 -8.78 2.33
N THR A 280 -12.92 -8.90 3.16
CA THR A 280 -12.12 -7.82 3.79
C THR A 280 -12.80 -6.95 4.88
N LYS A 281 -12.20 -6.99 6.09
CA LYS A 281 -12.32 -6.09 7.27
C LYS A 281 -13.68 -5.44 7.61
N ASN A 282 -14.78 -6.06 7.22
CA ASN A 282 -16.10 -5.66 7.70
C ASN A 282 -16.35 -6.24 9.09
N LYS A 283 -16.94 -5.42 9.96
CA LYS A 283 -17.57 -5.86 11.21
C LYS A 283 -19.06 -5.87 11.00
N VAL A 284 -19.73 -6.94 11.43
CA VAL A 284 -21.17 -7.08 11.30
C VAL A 284 -21.74 -7.42 12.66
N PHE A 285 -22.75 -6.67 13.09
CA PHE A 285 -23.49 -7.02 14.30
C PHE A 285 -24.53 -8.09 13.99
N VAL A 286 -24.49 -9.21 14.72
CA VAL A 286 -25.47 -10.29 14.62
C VAL A 286 -26.46 -10.15 15.77
N LYS A 287 -27.73 -9.93 15.42
CA LYS A 287 -28.78 -9.65 16.42
C LYS A 287 -29.14 -10.87 17.27
N GLU A 288 -29.16 -12.07 16.68
CA GLU A 288 -29.55 -13.34 17.32
C GLU A 288 -28.75 -13.63 18.59
N ASP A 289 -27.44 -13.39 18.55
CA ASP A 289 -26.54 -13.64 19.68
C ASP A 289 -25.96 -12.35 20.27
N SER A 290 -26.48 -11.19 19.86
CA SER A 290 -26.06 -9.85 20.29
C SER A 290 -24.55 -9.67 20.24
N SER A 291 -23.91 -10.25 19.22
CA SER A 291 -22.45 -10.30 19.11
C SER A 291 -21.97 -9.69 17.81
N THR A 292 -20.84 -9.00 17.88
CA THR A 292 -20.14 -8.51 16.69
C THR A 292 -19.31 -9.63 16.09
N TYR A 293 -19.31 -9.77 14.78
CA TYR A 293 -18.43 -10.68 14.05
C TYR A 293 -17.45 -9.86 13.22
N THR A 294 -16.20 -10.29 13.20
CA THR A 294 -15.13 -9.65 12.42
C THR A 294 -14.60 -10.59 11.36
N CYS A 295 -14.56 -10.09 10.13
CA CYS A 295 -14.01 -10.81 8.99
C CYS A 295 -12.49 -10.66 8.94
N VAL A 296 -11.77 -11.76 9.23
CA VAL A 296 -10.30 -11.84 9.18
C VAL A 296 -9.89 -13.11 8.45
N TYR A 297 -8.86 -13.03 7.60
CA TYR A 297 -8.33 -14.16 6.84
C TYR A 297 -9.36 -14.93 5.97
N GLY A 298 -10.46 -14.28 5.58
CA GLY A 298 -11.55 -14.91 4.81
C GLY A 298 -12.52 -15.75 5.66
N LYS A 299 -12.50 -15.59 6.99
CA LYS A 299 -13.44 -16.21 7.93
C LYS A 299 -14.04 -15.18 8.89
N TRP A 300 -15.28 -15.42 9.28
CA TRP A 300 -15.94 -14.66 10.32
C TRP A 300 -15.60 -15.24 11.69
N PHE A 301 -15.11 -14.39 12.58
CA PHE A 301 -14.88 -14.74 13.96
C PHE A 301 -15.80 -13.91 14.85
N LYS A 302 -16.50 -14.58 15.76
CA LYS A 302 -17.28 -13.91 16.78
C LYS A 302 -16.32 -13.13 17.69
N GLU A 303 -16.53 -11.82 17.81
CA GLU A 303 -15.77 -10.99 18.71
C GLU A 303 -16.17 -11.32 20.15
N VAL A 304 -15.21 -11.66 20.99
CA VAL A 304 -15.45 -11.82 22.43
C VAL A 304 -14.50 -10.94 23.20
N TYR A 305 -15.06 -10.30 24.22
CA TYR A 305 -14.38 -9.28 24.98
C TYR A 305 -13.60 -9.88 26.18
N ARG A 306 -14.20 -10.86 26.85
CA ARG A 306 -13.54 -11.76 27.81
C ARG A 306 -13.40 -13.11 27.14
N GLU A 307 -12.18 -13.65 27.11
CA GLU A 307 -11.93 -15.06 26.80
C GLU A 307 -12.81 -15.89 27.75
N PRO A 308 -13.81 -16.64 27.24
CA PRO A 308 -14.55 -17.55 28.10
C PRO A 308 -13.54 -18.52 28.73
N GLU A 309 -13.80 -19.06 29.92
CA GLU A 309 -12.88 -20.08 30.47
C GLU A 309 -12.73 -21.19 29.43
N CYS A 310 -11.52 -21.39 28.92
CA CYS A 310 -11.27 -22.48 27.99
C CYS A 310 -11.37 -23.77 28.80
N GLY A 311 -12.24 -24.65 28.35
CA GLY A 311 -12.51 -25.90 29.02
C GLY A 311 -13.27 -26.85 28.09
N LYS A 312 -13.68 -27.98 28.62
CA LYS A 312 -14.29 -29.05 27.80
C LYS A 312 -15.56 -28.63 27.05
N SER A 313 -16.26 -27.58 27.50
CA SER A 313 -17.52 -27.12 26.90
C SER A 313 -17.35 -26.25 25.66
N ASN A 314 -16.19 -25.65 25.47
CA ASN A 314 -15.85 -24.74 24.36
C ASN A 314 -14.53 -25.15 23.68
N GLU A 315 -14.11 -26.41 23.87
CA GLU A 315 -12.95 -26.98 23.19
C GLU A 315 -13.15 -26.89 21.67
N GLY A 316 -12.21 -26.24 20.99
CA GLY A 316 -12.25 -26.00 19.55
C GLY A 316 -13.06 -24.79 19.09
N ASP A 317 -13.71 -24.05 20.01
CA ASP A 317 -14.37 -22.78 19.67
C ASP A 317 -13.33 -21.73 19.26
N THR A 318 -13.68 -20.92 18.26
CA THR A 318 -12.81 -19.85 17.75
C THR A 318 -13.44 -18.48 17.94
N TYR A 319 -12.65 -17.53 18.42
CA TYR A 319 -13.11 -16.15 18.64
C TYR A 319 -12.07 -15.12 18.19
N TYR A 320 -12.48 -13.85 18.22
CA TYR A 320 -11.64 -12.70 17.92
C TYR A 320 -11.66 -11.68 19.06
N LYS A 321 -10.49 -11.20 19.48
CA LYS A 321 -10.34 -10.13 20.48
C LYS A 321 -9.49 -9.01 19.90
N ASN A 322 -8.21 -9.32 19.65
CA ASN A 322 -7.30 -8.50 18.84
C ASN A 322 -6.74 -9.29 17.64
N ARG A 323 -6.70 -10.61 17.79
CA ARG A 323 -6.29 -11.61 16.81
C ARG A 323 -7.22 -12.82 16.96
N PRO A 324 -7.35 -13.69 15.95
CA PRO A 324 -8.14 -14.91 16.08
C PRO A 324 -7.44 -15.93 16.98
N TYR A 325 -8.20 -16.64 17.81
CA TYR A 325 -7.71 -17.68 18.70
C TYR A 325 -8.69 -18.84 18.84
N VAL A 326 -8.21 -19.99 19.32
CA VAL A 326 -8.95 -21.23 19.53
C VAL A 326 -8.73 -21.75 20.95
N CYS A 327 -9.77 -22.34 21.56
CA CYS A 327 -9.65 -23.00 22.86
C CYS A 327 -9.13 -24.41 22.66
N GLU A 328 -8.01 -24.74 23.30
CA GLU A 328 -7.36 -26.04 23.20
C GLU A 328 -6.77 -26.45 24.56
N ASP A 329 -7.13 -27.64 25.03
CA ASP A 329 -6.60 -28.25 26.26
C ASP A 329 -6.75 -27.37 27.53
N GLY A 330 -7.77 -26.51 27.57
CA GLY A 330 -8.02 -25.61 28.70
C GLY A 330 -7.29 -24.27 28.63
N ASP A 331 -6.55 -24.00 27.55
CA ASP A 331 -5.89 -22.72 27.29
C ASP A 331 -6.30 -22.13 25.92
N TRP A 332 -6.28 -20.79 25.82
CA TRP A 332 -6.51 -20.09 24.55
C TRP A 332 -5.21 -19.92 23.78
N ARG A 333 -5.21 -20.33 22.50
CA ARG A 333 -4.07 -20.19 21.60
C ARG A 333 -4.42 -19.35 20.38
N GLU A 334 -3.56 -18.41 20.04
CA GLU A 334 -3.66 -17.64 18.80
C GLU A 334 -3.52 -18.55 17.58
N ILE A 335 -4.38 -18.37 16.57
CA ILE A 335 -4.32 -19.12 15.32
C ILE A 335 -3.74 -18.28 14.18
N THR A 336 -2.91 -18.92 13.37
CA THR A 336 -2.30 -18.29 12.20
C THR A 336 -3.29 -18.10 11.05
N GLU A 337 -2.95 -17.26 10.07
CA GLU A 337 -3.75 -17.14 8.83
C GLU A 337 -3.93 -18.50 8.14
N LEU A 338 -2.89 -19.33 8.14
CA LEU A 338 -2.94 -20.66 7.53
C LEU A 338 -3.97 -21.55 8.24
N GLU A 339 -3.93 -21.61 9.57
CA GLU A 339 -4.87 -22.38 10.40
C GLU A 339 -6.32 -21.87 10.26
N ALA A 340 -6.53 -20.54 10.19
CA ALA A 340 -7.84 -19.96 9.94
C ALA A 340 -8.44 -20.43 8.60
N ARG A 341 -7.60 -20.65 7.59
CA ARG A 341 -8.03 -21.01 6.23
C ARG A 341 -8.23 -22.52 6.05
N ILE A 342 -7.36 -23.35 6.62
CA ILE A 342 -7.32 -24.81 6.35
C ILE A 342 -7.73 -25.67 7.56
N GLY A 343 -8.15 -25.04 8.66
CA GLY A 343 -8.41 -25.69 9.94
C GLY A 343 -7.17 -25.67 10.84
N TYR A 344 -7.35 -25.63 12.16
CA TYR A 344 -6.22 -25.57 13.10
C TYR A 344 -5.60 -26.95 13.34
N CYS A 345 -4.30 -26.96 13.59
CA CYS A 345 -3.57 -28.16 13.98
C CYS A 345 -3.71 -28.33 15.50
N SER A 346 -4.05 -29.54 15.93
CA SER A 346 -4.37 -29.91 17.30
C SER A 346 -3.84 -31.30 17.61
N LYS A 347 -3.88 -31.71 18.88
CA LYS A 347 -3.53 -33.10 19.25
C LYS A 347 -4.38 -34.15 18.54
N ALA A 348 -5.62 -33.82 18.16
CA ALA A 348 -6.55 -34.75 17.51
C ALA A 348 -6.18 -35.07 16.06
N ASN A 349 -5.49 -34.17 15.36
CA ASN A 349 -5.10 -34.32 13.95
C ASN A 349 -3.57 -34.30 13.77
N LEU A 350 -2.81 -34.68 14.80
CA LEU A 350 -1.36 -34.83 14.73
C LEU A 350 -0.97 -35.81 13.61
N LYS A 351 -0.02 -35.39 12.77
CA LYS A 351 0.46 -36.09 11.56
C LYS A 351 -0.52 -36.15 10.39
N ASP A 352 -1.71 -35.56 10.51
CA ASP A 352 -2.58 -35.37 9.35
C ASP A 352 -1.90 -34.45 8.34
N THR A 353 -2.18 -34.71 7.06
CA THR A 353 -1.65 -33.93 5.94
C THR A 353 -2.77 -33.25 5.17
N ILE A 354 -2.59 -31.98 4.82
CA ILE A 354 -3.54 -31.21 4.02
C ILE A 354 -2.82 -30.50 2.87
N ALA A 355 -3.42 -30.52 1.68
CA ALA A 355 -2.90 -29.82 0.51
C ALA A 355 -3.57 -28.44 0.38
N TYR A 356 -2.77 -27.38 0.30
CA TYR A 356 -3.25 -26.01 0.12
C TYR A 356 -2.29 -25.21 -0.77
N LYS A 357 -2.82 -24.63 -1.87
CA LYS A 357 -2.06 -23.85 -2.87
C LYS A 357 -0.73 -24.53 -3.26
N ASP A 358 -0.84 -25.75 -3.79
CA ASP A 358 0.27 -26.58 -4.28
C ASP A 358 1.32 -27.02 -3.23
N THR A 359 1.10 -26.74 -1.95
CA THR A 359 1.97 -27.17 -0.85
C THR A 359 1.25 -28.17 0.06
N THR A 360 1.92 -29.26 0.43
CA THR A 360 1.41 -30.19 1.45
C THR A 360 1.92 -29.78 2.83
N TYR A 361 1.00 -29.53 3.75
CA TYR A 361 1.31 -29.26 5.15
C TYR A 361 1.09 -30.52 5.99
N ILE A 362 1.86 -30.66 7.06
CA ILE A 362 1.69 -31.70 8.07
C ILE A 362 1.45 -31.02 9.41
N CYS A 363 0.44 -31.49 10.14
CA CYS A 363 0.20 -31.04 11.51
C CYS A 363 1.28 -31.66 12.40
N ASP A 364 2.16 -30.80 12.92
CA ASP A 364 3.25 -31.20 13.80
C ASP A 364 3.22 -30.34 15.06
N THR A 365 3.31 -31.01 16.21
CA THR A 365 3.04 -30.45 17.55
C THR A 365 1.65 -29.82 17.66
N LEU A 366 1.50 -28.53 17.36
CA LEU A 366 0.26 -27.75 17.38
C LEU A 366 0.21 -26.71 16.25
N SER A 367 1.01 -26.90 15.19
CA SER A 367 1.07 -25.99 14.06
C SER A 367 1.20 -26.73 12.73
N TRP A 368 0.66 -26.13 11.68
CA TRP A 368 0.92 -26.59 10.32
C TRP A 368 2.29 -26.14 9.88
N ARG A 369 3.19 -27.09 9.64
CA ARG A 369 4.45 -26.82 8.94
C ARG A 369 4.45 -27.49 7.58
N LYS A 370 5.25 -26.96 6.66
CA LYS A 370 5.46 -27.60 5.36
C LYS A 370 5.97 -29.03 5.61
N ARG A 371 5.37 -30.00 4.93
CA ARG A 371 5.83 -31.37 4.97
C ARG A 371 7.23 -31.41 4.37
N THR A 372 8.19 -31.98 5.11
CA THR A 372 9.57 -32.06 4.65
C THR A 372 9.83 -33.37 3.93
N LEU A 373 10.93 -33.39 3.17
CA LEU A 373 11.47 -34.59 2.54
C LEU A 373 11.61 -35.77 3.53
N ASN A 374 12.08 -35.49 4.75
CA ASN A 374 12.25 -36.49 5.80
C ASN A 374 10.91 -37.04 6.31
N ASP A 375 9.86 -36.21 6.39
CA ASP A 375 8.51 -36.70 6.77
C ASP A 375 7.90 -37.60 5.68
N ALA A 376 8.33 -37.45 4.43
CA ALA A 376 7.83 -38.24 3.31
C ALA A 376 8.61 -39.56 3.10
N HIS A 377 9.93 -39.54 3.28
CA HIS A 377 10.81 -40.65 2.88
C HIS A 377 11.77 -41.15 3.99
N GLY A 378 11.65 -40.57 5.20
CA GLY A 378 12.49 -40.89 6.35
C GLY A 378 13.88 -40.26 6.29
N GLN A 379 14.59 -40.25 7.43
CA GLN A 379 15.92 -39.66 7.52
C GLN A 379 16.96 -40.40 6.66
N CYS A 380 17.94 -39.63 6.18
CA CYS A 380 19.17 -40.17 5.62
C CYS A 380 20.03 -40.72 6.77
N THR A 381 20.41 -41.99 6.66
CA THR A 381 21.23 -42.70 7.64
C THR A 381 22.38 -43.37 6.91
N ASP A 382 23.42 -43.83 7.61
CA ASP A 382 24.54 -44.54 6.99
C ASP A 382 24.09 -45.78 6.20
N ALA A 383 22.98 -46.40 6.60
CA ALA A 383 22.37 -47.52 5.88
C ALA A 383 21.81 -47.12 4.50
N LYS A 384 21.42 -45.85 4.33
CA LYS A 384 20.88 -45.29 3.09
C LYS A 384 21.93 -44.49 2.30
N ALA A 385 23.20 -44.49 2.70
CA ALA A 385 24.24 -43.70 2.04
C ALA A 385 24.39 -44.11 0.55
N GLY A 386 24.20 -43.13 -0.34
CA GLY A 386 24.20 -43.34 -1.79
C GLY A 386 22.85 -43.71 -2.41
N ASP A 387 21.78 -43.88 -1.61
CA ASP A 387 20.42 -44.06 -2.12
C ASP A 387 19.84 -42.75 -2.66
N SER A 388 18.95 -42.84 -3.64
CA SER A 388 18.28 -41.69 -4.25
C SER A 388 16.76 -41.75 -4.11
N ILE A 389 16.13 -40.59 -3.89
CA ILE A 389 14.67 -40.42 -3.79
C ILE A 389 14.20 -39.23 -4.65
N TYR A 390 12.94 -39.24 -5.06
CA TYR A 390 12.30 -38.16 -5.82
C TYR A 390 11.20 -37.53 -4.98
N TYR A 391 11.22 -36.21 -4.81
CA TYR A 391 10.27 -35.45 -4.00
C TYR A 391 10.02 -34.07 -4.60
N GLU A 392 8.74 -33.71 -4.78
CA GLU A 392 8.30 -32.40 -5.28
C GLU A 392 9.08 -31.89 -6.51
N GLY A 393 9.26 -32.75 -7.52
CA GLY A 393 9.94 -32.36 -8.76
C GLY A 393 11.47 -32.54 -8.76
N THR A 394 12.08 -32.84 -7.60
CA THR A 394 13.54 -32.84 -7.43
C THR A 394 14.07 -34.21 -6.98
N ASN A 395 15.21 -34.62 -7.53
CA ASN A 395 15.93 -35.82 -7.10
C ASN A 395 16.94 -35.50 -6.00
N TYR A 396 16.94 -36.28 -4.93
CA TYR A 396 17.84 -36.18 -3.77
C TYR A 396 18.65 -37.46 -3.61
N VAL A 397 19.87 -37.34 -3.08
CA VAL A 397 20.76 -38.45 -2.71
C VAL A 397 21.17 -38.34 -1.24
N CYS A 398 21.21 -39.46 -0.53
CA CYS A 398 21.61 -39.50 0.89
C CYS A 398 23.14 -39.53 1.02
N LYS A 399 23.71 -38.49 1.65
CA LYS A 399 25.16 -38.35 1.88
C LYS A 399 25.43 -37.70 3.22
N SER A 400 26.40 -38.22 3.97
CA SER A 400 26.84 -37.67 5.26
C SER A 400 25.69 -37.39 6.25
N GLY A 401 24.65 -38.23 6.24
CA GLY A 401 23.46 -38.06 7.09
C GLY A 401 22.40 -37.06 6.58
N TYR A 402 22.60 -36.45 5.40
CA TYR A 402 21.69 -35.48 4.80
C TYR A 402 21.21 -35.90 3.41
N TRP A 403 19.98 -35.54 3.06
CA TRP A 403 19.49 -35.63 1.68
C TRP A 403 19.91 -34.38 0.90
N LEU A 404 20.80 -34.54 -0.07
CA LEU A 404 21.31 -33.46 -0.90
C LEU A 404 20.74 -33.56 -2.32
N THR A 405 20.49 -32.42 -2.97
CA THR A 405 20.09 -32.42 -4.38
C THR A 405 21.25 -32.86 -5.27
N PHE A 406 20.92 -33.44 -6.44
CA PHE A 406 21.97 -33.88 -7.36
C PHE A 406 22.80 -32.68 -7.82
N ASN A 407 24.12 -32.75 -7.64
CA ASN A 407 25.02 -31.74 -8.19
C ASN A 407 25.20 -31.95 -9.71
N ASP A 408 25.82 -30.98 -10.37
CA ASP A 408 25.96 -31.03 -11.83
C ASP A 408 26.80 -32.21 -12.32
N LYS A 409 27.78 -32.67 -11.52
CA LYS A 409 28.58 -33.86 -11.86
C LYS A 409 27.73 -35.12 -11.83
N GLU A 410 26.87 -35.28 -10.83
CA GLU A 410 25.97 -36.43 -10.69
C GLU A 410 24.88 -36.48 -11.76
N LYS A 411 24.34 -35.31 -12.14
CA LYS A 411 23.40 -35.22 -13.26
C LYS A 411 24.02 -35.67 -14.58
N ARG A 412 25.32 -35.40 -14.80
CA ARG A 412 26.04 -35.74 -16.04
C ARG A 412 26.61 -37.16 -16.04
N LEU A 413 27.29 -37.56 -14.97
CA LEU A 413 28.07 -38.80 -14.88
C LEU A 413 27.27 -39.97 -14.27
N GLY A 414 26.08 -39.70 -13.74
CA GLY A 414 25.31 -40.61 -12.90
C GLY A 414 25.85 -40.66 -11.47
N LEU A 415 25.05 -41.21 -10.54
CA LEU A 415 25.40 -41.25 -9.12
C LEU A 415 26.63 -42.15 -8.85
N CYS A 416 27.57 -41.63 -8.06
CA CYS A 416 28.61 -42.42 -7.41
C CYS A 416 27.96 -43.20 -6.25
N ASN A 417 27.55 -44.43 -6.52
CA ASN A 417 26.90 -45.31 -5.54
C ASN A 417 27.83 -46.48 -5.18
N LYS A 418 27.38 -47.32 -4.25
CA LYS A 418 28.17 -48.47 -3.76
C LYS A 418 28.74 -49.37 -4.86
N LYS A 419 28.07 -49.49 -6.02
CA LYS A 419 28.53 -50.33 -7.14
C LYS A 419 29.65 -49.69 -7.95
N ARG A 420 29.83 -48.38 -7.85
CA ARG A 420 30.79 -47.59 -8.64
C ARG A 420 31.99 -47.12 -7.83
N LEU A 421 32.08 -47.48 -6.54
CA LEU A 421 33.23 -47.12 -5.70
C LEU A 421 34.54 -47.63 -6.32
N GLY A 422 35.50 -46.72 -6.51
CA GLY A 422 36.77 -46.98 -7.18
C GLY A 422 36.76 -46.80 -8.70
N GLU A 423 35.60 -46.49 -9.31
CA GLU A 423 35.52 -46.20 -10.74
C GLU A 423 36.21 -44.88 -11.09
N LEU A 424 37.00 -44.89 -12.16
CA LEU A 424 37.70 -43.72 -12.71
C LEU A 424 37.01 -43.23 -13.98
N VAL A 425 36.73 -41.93 -14.03
CA VAL A 425 36.13 -41.23 -15.18
C VAL A 425 37.02 -40.03 -15.53
N ILE A 426 37.26 -39.81 -16.82
CA ILE A 426 38.08 -38.70 -17.33
C ILE A 426 37.14 -37.62 -17.90
N GLU A 427 37.22 -36.39 -17.39
CA GLU A 427 36.44 -35.23 -17.86
C GLU A 427 37.38 -34.01 -17.98
N ASN A 428 37.46 -33.39 -19.16
CA ASN A 428 38.30 -32.19 -19.43
C ASN A 428 39.75 -32.30 -18.90
N ASP A 429 40.45 -33.38 -19.25
CA ASP A 429 41.82 -33.69 -18.82
C ASP A 429 42.01 -33.81 -17.29
N SER A 430 40.91 -33.95 -16.53
CA SER A 430 40.92 -34.20 -15.09
C SER A 430 40.42 -35.62 -14.77
N TYR A 431 41.08 -36.27 -13.81
CA TYR A 431 40.71 -37.61 -13.34
C TYR A 431 39.75 -37.51 -12.16
N LEU A 432 38.56 -38.10 -12.31
CA LEU A 432 37.56 -38.20 -11.26
C LEU A 432 37.48 -39.65 -10.80
N ILE A 433 37.51 -39.88 -9.49
CA ILE A 433 37.32 -41.19 -8.88
C ILE A 433 36.06 -41.16 -8.00
N CYS A 434 35.28 -42.23 -8.06
CA CYS A 434 34.14 -42.41 -7.17
C CYS A 434 34.64 -42.92 -5.81
N LYS A 435 34.74 -42.02 -4.82
CA LYS A 435 35.15 -42.30 -3.43
C LYS A 435 34.17 -41.64 -2.47
N ASP A 436 33.82 -42.34 -1.39
CA ASP A 436 32.87 -41.86 -0.37
C ASP A 436 31.49 -41.45 -0.92
N TYR A 437 30.98 -42.15 -1.93
CA TYR A 437 29.71 -41.83 -2.62
C TYR A 437 29.72 -40.47 -3.35
N GLU A 438 30.90 -39.93 -3.66
CA GLU A 438 31.07 -38.70 -4.43
C GLU A 438 32.09 -38.84 -5.56
N TRP A 439 31.90 -38.05 -6.62
CA TRP A 439 32.88 -37.88 -7.68
C TRP A 439 33.93 -36.85 -7.25
N LYS A 440 35.07 -37.34 -6.77
CA LYS A 440 36.19 -36.51 -6.31
C LYS A 440 37.27 -36.46 -7.38
N SER A 441 37.84 -35.29 -7.61
CA SER A 441 39.06 -35.18 -8.41
C SER A 441 40.18 -35.90 -7.66
N THR A 442 40.90 -36.78 -8.35
CA THR A 442 42.10 -37.41 -7.79
C THR A 442 43.34 -36.84 -8.47
N TYR A 443 44.32 -36.54 -7.63
CA TYR A 443 45.68 -36.14 -8.03
C TYR A 443 46.70 -37.11 -7.44
N ASP A 444 46.24 -38.25 -6.94
CA ASP A 444 47.10 -39.31 -6.44
C ASP A 444 47.60 -40.14 -7.64
N PRO A 445 48.91 -40.15 -7.91
CA PRO A 445 49.47 -40.96 -8.98
C PRO A 445 49.26 -42.47 -8.77
N GLU A 446 49.00 -42.95 -7.55
CA GLU A 446 48.64 -44.36 -7.34
C GLU A 446 47.24 -44.71 -7.86
N ASP A 447 46.27 -43.79 -7.73
CA ASP A 447 44.90 -44.00 -8.25
C ASP A 447 44.92 -44.12 -9.78
N VAL A 448 45.83 -43.42 -10.48
CA VAL A 448 45.85 -43.30 -11.95
C VAL A 448 46.92 -44.17 -12.62
N TYR A 449 48.15 -44.19 -12.10
CA TYR A 449 49.30 -44.91 -12.69
C TYR A 449 49.70 -46.16 -11.89
N GLY A 450 49.02 -46.45 -10.78
CA GLY A 450 49.33 -47.55 -9.89
C GLY A 450 50.61 -47.32 -9.08
N LYS A 451 51.04 -48.37 -8.37
CA LYS A 451 52.18 -48.29 -7.44
C LYS A 451 53.48 -47.87 -8.15
N CYS A 452 54.28 -47.06 -7.47
CA CYS A 452 55.64 -46.71 -7.90
C CYS A 452 56.55 -47.94 -7.78
N ASP A 453 57.01 -48.43 -8.92
CA ASP A 453 57.90 -49.60 -9.02
C ASP A 453 59.15 -49.28 -9.86
N THR A 454 60.09 -50.21 -9.93
CA THR A 454 61.40 -50.02 -10.57
C THR A 454 61.34 -49.75 -12.08
N THR A 455 60.18 -49.89 -12.73
CA THR A 455 60.00 -49.56 -14.16
C THR A 455 59.67 -48.08 -14.39
N LYS A 456 59.31 -47.34 -13.33
CA LYS A 456 58.82 -45.96 -13.40
C LYS A 456 59.85 -44.90 -12.92
N THR A 457 61.09 -45.28 -12.62
CA THR A 457 62.09 -44.40 -11.97
C THR A 457 62.83 -43.43 -12.90
N ASP A 458 62.69 -43.61 -14.21
CA ASP A 458 63.51 -42.92 -15.22
C ASP A 458 62.72 -41.81 -15.96
N SER A 459 61.46 -41.55 -15.58
CA SER A 459 60.56 -40.62 -16.27
C SER A 459 59.74 -39.76 -15.31
N VAL A 460 59.27 -38.63 -15.83
CA VAL A 460 58.33 -37.72 -15.17
C VAL A 460 56.92 -38.09 -15.63
N TYR A 461 56.00 -38.28 -14.68
CA TYR A 461 54.60 -38.66 -14.90
C TYR A 461 53.70 -37.46 -14.60
N ASN A 462 52.98 -37.00 -15.63
CA ASN A 462 52.17 -35.79 -15.54
C ASN A 462 50.72 -36.11 -15.17
N LEU A 463 50.25 -35.59 -14.02
CA LEU A 463 48.88 -35.74 -13.55
C LEU A 463 48.24 -34.37 -13.31
N GLY A 464 47.56 -33.85 -14.33
CA GLY A 464 46.98 -32.50 -14.30
C GLY A 464 48.08 -31.44 -14.24
N TYR A 465 48.11 -30.64 -13.15
CA TYR A 465 49.12 -29.60 -12.94
C TYR A 465 50.40 -30.10 -12.25
N TYR A 466 50.39 -31.33 -11.73
CA TYR A 466 51.50 -31.87 -10.94
C TYR A 466 52.31 -32.89 -11.73
N ASP A 467 53.63 -32.77 -11.64
CA ASP A 467 54.59 -33.71 -12.21
C ASP A 467 55.17 -34.56 -11.09
N TYR A 468 55.12 -35.88 -11.26
CA TYR A 468 55.59 -36.86 -10.28
C TYR A 468 56.75 -37.70 -10.84
N ILE A 469 57.63 -38.13 -9.96
CA ILE A 469 58.69 -39.10 -10.26
C ILE A 469 58.68 -40.21 -9.22
N CYS A 470 58.99 -41.43 -9.65
CA CYS A 470 59.07 -42.59 -8.77
C CYS A 470 60.49 -42.68 -8.18
N LYS A 471 60.64 -42.42 -6.87
CA LYS A 471 61.92 -42.51 -6.15
C LYS A 471 61.79 -43.42 -4.95
N GLY A 472 62.63 -44.45 -4.87
CA GLY A 472 62.68 -45.35 -3.71
C GLY A 472 61.37 -46.11 -3.45
N GLY A 473 60.59 -46.42 -4.49
CA GLY A 473 59.28 -47.09 -4.35
C GLY A 473 58.14 -46.19 -3.90
N THR A 474 58.34 -44.87 -3.85
CA THR A 474 57.31 -43.88 -3.51
C THR A 474 57.21 -42.81 -4.60
N TRP A 475 56.01 -42.35 -4.90
CA TRP A 475 55.80 -41.19 -5.77
C TRP A 475 56.19 -39.91 -5.03
N VAL A 476 57.03 -39.08 -5.64
CA VAL A 476 57.42 -37.77 -5.10
C VAL A 476 57.25 -36.69 -6.16
N SER A 477 56.89 -35.48 -5.74
CA SER A 477 56.75 -34.34 -6.65
C SER A 477 58.09 -34.02 -7.31
N ALA A 478 58.10 -33.94 -8.64
CA ALA A 478 59.27 -33.55 -9.41
C ALA A 478 59.62 -32.08 -9.12
N ASN A 479 60.89 -31.79 -8.83
CA ASN A 479 61.30 -30.39 -8.69
C ASN A 479 61.50 -29.74 -10.07
N ALA A 480 61.46 -28.41 -10.14
CA ALA A 480 61.56 -27.66 -11.40
C ALA A 480 62.80 -28.03 -12.25
N LYS A 481 63.91 -28.42 -11.61
CA LYS A 481 65.14 -28.84 -12.31
C LYS A 481 64.99 -30.25 -12.89
N GLU A 482 64.28 -31.14 -12.22
CA GLU A 482 63.98 -32.50 -12.71
C GLU A 482 62.95 -32.50 -13.84
N ILE A 483 61.97 -31.58 -13.79
CA ILE A 483 61.00 -31.37 -14.88
C ILE A 483 61.71 -30.84 -16.14
N ALA A 484 62.63 -29.88 -16.00
CA ALA A 484 63.28 -29.23 -17.14
C ALA A 484 64.49 -30.00 -17.71
N LEU A 485 65.28 -30.68 -16.86
CA LEU A 485 66.57 -31.26 -17.23
C LEU A 485 66.59 -32.80 -17.23
N GLY A 486 65.47 -33.42 -16.81
CA GLY A 486 65.38 -34.84 -16.51
C GLY A 486 65.88 -35.18 -15.11
N VAL A 487 65.56 -36.41 -14.66
CA VAL A 487 65.86 -36.89 -13.30
C VAL A 487 67.38 -37.04 -13.10
N CYS A 488 67.96 -36.27 -12.16
CA CYS A 488 69.37 -36.44 -11.77
C CYS A 488 69.51 -37.66 -10.85
N ASN A 489 69.96 -38.78 -11.42
CA ASN A 489 70.15 -40.04 -10.73
C ASN A 489 71.56 -40.60 -10.97
N GLY A 490 71.84 -41.82 -10.51
CA GLY A 490 73.16 -42.45 -10.67
C GLY A 490 73.64 -42.57 -12.12
N LYS A 491 72.75 -42.54 -13.12
CA LYS A 491 73.12 -42.58 -14.55
C LYS A 491 73.56 -41.22 -15.10
N THR A 492 73.14 -40.11 -14.48
CA THR A 492 73.39 -38.73 -14.98
C THR A 492 74.39 -37.95 -14.11
N GLN A 493 75.02 -38.60 -13.13
CA GLN A 493 76.01 -37.99 -12.24
C GLN A 493 77.20 -37.41 -13.02
N GLY A 494 77.59 -36.18 -12.71
CA GLY A 494 78.68 -35.46 -13.38
C GLY A 494 78.29 -34.80 -14.70
N THR A 495 77.04 -34.94 -15.16
CA THR A 495 76.57 -34.26 -16.37
C THR A 495 76.34 -32.76 -16.11
N VAL A 496 76.74 -31.93 -17.08
CA VAL A 496 76.50 -30.48 -17.07
C VAL A 496 75.34 -30.20 -18.01
N LYS A 497 74.35 -29.45 -17.53
CA LYS A 497 73.20 -29.01 -18.32
C LYS A 497 73.11 -27.50 -18.25
N HIS A 498 72.99 -26.88 -19.42
CA HIS A 498 72.89 -25.45 -19.57
C HIS A 498 71.42 -25.05 -19.64
N THR A 499 71.06 -23.99 -18.90
CA THR A 499 69.81 -23.25 -19.08
C THR A 499 70.16 -21.83 -19.50
N ASP A 500 69.15 -21.05 -19.92
CA ASP A 500 69.37 -19.70 -20.45
C ASP A 500 69.98 -18.71 -19.44
N THR A 501 69.91 -19.00 -18.12
CA THR A 501 70.33 -18.06 -17.04
C THR A 501 71.36 -18.63 -16.08
N THR A 502 71.56 -19.95 -16.05
CA THR A 502 72.45 -20.60 -15.06
C THR A 502 72.93 -21.95 -15.57
N THR A 503 74.21 -22.27 -15.32
CA THR A 503 74.78 -23.59 -15.60
C THR A 503 74.68 -24.48 -14.36
N TYR A 504 74.12 -25.68 -14.53
CA TYR A 504 73.94 -26.65 -13.46
C TYR A 504 74.77 -27.92 -13.70
N VAL A 505 75.32 -28.48 -12.62
CA VAL A 505 75.99 -29.78 -12.63
C VAL A 505 75.23 -30.76 -11.75
N CYS A 506 74.96 -31.96 -12.26
CA CYS A 506 74.34 -33.05 -11.49
C CYS A 506 75.41 -33.63 -10.57
N ASP A 507 75.32 -33.32 -9.28
CA ASP A 507 76.27 -33.70 -8.26
C ASP A 507 75.57 -34.34 -7.06
N LYS A 508 75.91 -35.59 -6.78
CA LYS A 508 75.38 -36.44 -5.70
C LYS A 508 73.85 -36.52 -5.72
N GLY A 509 73.29 -36.72 -6.91
CA GLY A 509 71.83 -36.86 -7.10
C GLY A 509 71.05 -35.54 -6.98
N THR A 510 71.72 -34.38 -7.03
CA THR A 510 71.08 -33.07 -7.07
C THR A 510 71.75 -32.12 -8.07
N TRP A 511 70.97 -31.23 -8.68
CA TRP A 511 71.49 -30.21 -9.60
C TRP A 511 71.96 -28.96 -8.81
N ARG A 512 73.27 -28.66 -8.77
CA ARG A 512 73.85 -27.47 -8.11
C ARG A 512 74.42 -26.43 -9.10
N THR A 513 74.54 -25.17 -8.66
CA THR A 513 75.08 -24.04 -9.43
C THR A 513 76.62 -23.99 -9.44
N ALA A 514 77.20 -23.51 -10.55
CA ALA A 514 78.66 -23.34 -10.75
C ALA A 514 79.19 -21.95 -10.29
N SER A 515 80.48 -21.81 -9.96
CA SER A 515 81.09 -20.52 -9.55
C SER A 515 81.40 -19.57 -10.72
N VAL A 516 81.69 -18.28 -10.46
CA VAL A 516 81.82 -17.20 -11.47
C VAL A 516 82.92 -17.46 -12.51
N GLU A 517 84.13 -17.82 -12.04
CA GLU A 517 85.27 -18.13 -12.91
C GLU A 517 85.14 -19.50 -13.59
N GLU A 518 84.47 -20.47 -12.93
CA GLU A 518 84.13 -21.77 -13.53
C GLU A 518 82.98 -21.67 -14.55
N ALA A 519 82.18 -20.60 -14.50
CA ALA A 519 81.05 -20.37 -15.40
C ALA A 519 81.39 -19.51 -16.62
N MET A 520 82.23 -18.48 -16.53
CA MET A 520 82.37 -17.47 -17.62
C MET A 520 83.78 -16.95 -17.95
N GLY A 521 84.80 -17.18 -17.11
CA GLY A 521 86.16 -16.64 -17.35
C GLY A 521 86.30 -15.10 -17.20
N LYS A 522 87.49 -14.56 -17.54
CA LYS A 522 87.86 -13.14 -17.33
C LYS A 522 87.03 -12.17 -18.20
N CYS A 523 86.62 -11.01 -17.66
CA CYS A 523 85.97 -9.92 -18.42
C CYS A 523 86.91 -9.44 -19.55
N THR A 524 86.50 -9.71 -20.78
CA THR A 524 87.21 -9.40 -22.02
C THR A 524 86.32 -8.53 -22.90
N ALA A 525 86.83 -8.02 -24.02
CA ALA A 525 86.05 -7.18 -24.95
C ALA A 525 84.77 -7.89 -25.45
N ALA A 526 84.77 -9.22 -25.48
CA ALA A 526 83.63 -10.05 -25.86
C ALA A 526 82.52 -10.10 -24.80
N LEU A 527 82.82 -9.75 -23.54
CA LEU A 527 81.89 -9.79 -22.41
C LEU A 527 81.34 -8.40 -22.06
N GLN A 528 81.62 -7.38 -22.88
CA GLN A 528 81.04 -6.04 -22.74
C GLN A 528 79.50 -6.09 -22.62
N ASP A 529 78.94 -5.37 -21.66
CA ASP A 529 77.50 -5.30 -21.32
C ASP A 529 76.90 -6.59 -20.72
N THR A 530 77.73 -7.59 -20.39
CA THR A 530 77.28 -8.82 -19.69
C THR A 530 77.09 -8.51 -18.22
N VAL A 531 75.90 -8.79 -17.68
CA VAL A 531 75.56 -8.57 -16.26
C VAL A 531 75.79 -9.86 -15.50
N TYR A 532 76.67 -9.80 -14.50
CA TYR A 532 76.92 -10.89 -13.58
C TYR A 532 76.32 -10.55 -12.22
N VAL A 533 75.47 -11.45 -11.72
CA VAL A 533 74.73 -11.28 -10.47
C VAL A 533 75.20 -12.34 -9.48
N ASP A 534 75.78 -11.87 -8.38
CA ASP A 534 76.07 -12.66 -7.18
C ASP A 534 75.71 -11.84 -5.92
N THR A 535 76.59 -11.65 -4.93
CA THR A 535 76.33 -10.83 -3.72
C THR A 535 76.30 -9.31 -3.99
N ALA A 536 76.80 -8.89 -5.14
CA ALA A 536 76.62 -7.56 -5.71
C ALA A 536 76.48 -7.69 -7.24
N THR A 537 75.83 -6.71 -7.87
CA THR A 537 75.59 -6.74 -9.31
C THR A 537 76.65 -5.96 -10.06
N TYR A 538 77.32 -6.64 -10.98
CA TYR A 538 78.36 -6.07 -11.82
C TYR A 538 77.99 -6.21 -13.29
N ALA A 539 78.37 -5.24 -14.10
CA ALA A 539 78.35 -5.35 -15.55
C ALA A 539 79.78 -5.25 -16.06
N CYS A 540 80.20 -6.16 -16.94
CA CYS A 540 81.50 -6.04 -17.61
C CYS A 540 81.42 -4.85 -18.57
N ASN A 541 82.10 -3.76 -18.21
CA ASN A 541 82.13 -2.52 -18.95
C ASN A 541 83.56 -2.01 -19.03
N ASN A 542 84.05 -1.71 -20.23
CA ASN A 542 85.43 -1.29 -20.47
C ASN A 542 86.47 -2.28 -19.92
N LEU A 543 86.26 -3.58 -20.16
CA LEU A 543 87.16 -4.67 -19.75
C LEU A 543 87.32 -4.83 -18.23
N GLN A 544 86.42 -4.23 -17.45
CA GLN A 544 86.38 -4.31 -15.99
C GLN A 544 84.95 -4.62 -15.54
N TRP A 545 84.78 -5.38 -14.47
CA TRP A 545 83.46 -5.59 -13.87
C TRP A 545 83.06 -4.33 -13.06
N GLN A 546 82.21 -3.47 -13.64
CA GLN A 546 81.70 -2.24 -13.02
C GLN A 546 80.49 -2.52 -12.13
N LYS A 547 80.51 -2.00 -10.91
CA LYS A 547 79.42 -2.15 -9.93
C LYS A 547 78.28 -1.16 -10.21
N LEU A 548 77.04 -1.64 -10.22
CA LEU A 548 75.85 -0.82 -10.50
C LEU A 548 75.20 -0.29 -9.20
N THR A 549 74.52 0.87 -9.24
CA THR A 549 73.80 1.49 -8.11
C THR A 549 72.33 1.80 -8.43
N VAL A 550 71.48 1.91 -7.39
CA VAL A 550 70.04 2.16 -7.52
C VAL A 550 69.58 3.25 -6.55
N PRO A 551 68.69 4.19 -6.94
CA PRO A 551 68.23 5.30 -6.09
C PRO A 551 67.46 4.86 -4.84
N VAL A 552 66.78 3.73 -4.96
CA VAL A 552 66.04 3.03 -3.90
C VAL A 552 66.29 1.54 -4.11
N SER A 553 66.43 0.79 -3.01
CA SER A 553 66.84 -0.62 -3.04
C SER A 553 65.92 -1.54 -3.87
N SER A 554 64.71 -1.11 -4.18
CA SER A 554 63.71 -1.84 -4.98
C SER A 554 63.81 -1.64 -6.50
N PHE A 555 64.64 -0.70 -6.99
CA PHE A 555 64.78 -0.50 -8.44
C PHE A 555 65.73 -1.54 -9.04
N PRO A 556 65.47 -2.05 -10.27
CA PRO A 556 66.47 -2.83 -10.98
C PRO A 556 67.64 -1.92 -11.35
N TYR A 557 68.83 -2.51 -11.42
CA TYR A 557 70.03 -1.78 -11.82
C TYR A 557 69.89 -1.23 -13.23
N CYS A 558 70.28 0.03 -13.41
CA CYS A 558 70.27 0.64 -14.73
C CYS A 558 71.43 0.09 -15.55
N THR A 559 71.11 -0.45 -16.72
CA THR A 559 72.02 -1.08 -17.67
C THR A 559 71.61 -0.65 -19.07
N LYS A 560 72.47 -0.88 -20.06
CA LYS A 560 72.13 -0.62 -21.46
C LYS A 560 70.90 -1.40 -21.94
N LYS A 561 70.59 -2.56 -21.34
CA LYS A 561 69.42 -3.38 -21.69
C LYS A 561 68.09 -2.78 -21.25
N ASN A 562 68.07 -2.08 -20.11
CA ASN A 562 66.87 -1.41 -19.59
C ASN A 562 67.00 0.12 -19.66
N ASN A 563 67.85 0.61 -20.55
CA ASN A 563 67.93 2.02 -20.92
C ASN A 563 66.55 2.48 -21.43
N GLY A 564 66.02 3.54 -20.86
CA GLY A 564 64.65 4.04 -21.04
C GLY A 564 63.60 3.47 -20.07
N ALA A 565 63.97 2.55 -19.16
CA ALA A 565 63.04 2.02 -18.16
C ALA A 565 62.59 3.11 -17.17
N LYS A 566 61.36 3.02 -16.66
CA LYS A 566 60.69 4.06 -15.86
C LYS A 566 60.30 3.55 -14.48
N LYS A 567 60.54 4.33 -13.41
CA LYS A 567 60.15 4.02 -12.02
C LYS A 567 59.69 5.24 -11.21
N ILE A 568 58.81 5.04 -10.22
CA ILE A 568 58.29 6.10 -9.30
C ILE A 568 58.73 5.81 -7.86
N SER A 569 59.13 6.85 -7.12
CA SER A 569 59.35 6.79 -5.66
C SER A 569 59.03 8.12 -4.99
N SER A 570 58.26 8.10 -3.90
CA SER A 570 57.89 9.30 -3.10
C SER A 570 57.36 10.48 -3.94
N SER A 571 56.44 10.20 -4.86
CA SER A 571 55.86 11.18 -5.80
C SER A 571 56.87 11.86 -6.75
N LYS A 572 58.06 11.29 -6.91
CA LYS A 572 59.09 11.68 -7.88
C LYS A 572 59.24 10.60 -8.95
N TYR A 573 59.52 11.03 -10.18
CA TYR A 573 59.53 10.16 -11.36
C TYR A 573 60.97 9.99 -11.87
N TYR A 574 61.34 8.77 -12.30
CA TYR A 574 62.71 8.44 -12.73
C TYR A 574 62.76 7.63 -14.03
N ILE A 575 63.78 7.85 -14.85
CA ILE A 575 64.09 7.11 -16.09
C ILE A 575 65.55 6.64 -16.07
N CYS A 576 65.82 5.39 -16.45
CA CYS A 576 67.16 4.81 -16.54
C CYS A 576 67.83 5.23 -17.85
N GLU A 577 68.97 5.91 -17.78
CA GLU A 577 69.77 6.35 -18.93
C GLU A 577 71.27 6.15 -18.64
N ASP A 578 71.98 5.50 -19.55
CA ASP A 578 73.44 5.31 -19.51
C ASP A 578 73.97 4.77 -18.18
N TYR A 579 73.37 3.67 -17.72
CA TYR A 579 73.71 2.99 -16.46
C TYR A 579 73.37 3.79 -15.18
N VAL A 580 72.62 4.89 -15.28
CA VAL A 580 72.19 5.74 -14.15
C VAL A 580 70.68 6.03 -14.19
N TRP A 581 70.03 6.15 -13.03
CA TRP A 581 68.63 6.56 -12.93
C TRP A 581 68.50 8.09 -12.78
N ASN A 582 67.96 8.78 -13.79
CA ASN A 582 67.71 10.23 -13.82
C ASN A 582 66.29 10.58 -13.33
N LYS A 583 66.11 11.73 -12.67
CA LYS A 583 64.80 12.23 -12.18
C LYS A 583 64.13 13.15 -13.21
N VAL A 584 62.85 12.93 -13.51
CA VAL A 584 62.04 13.67 -14.51
C VAL A 584 60.70 14.17 -13.93
N ASP A 585 59.94 14.98 -14.69
CA ASP A 585 58.56 15.36 -14.35
C ASP A 585 57.51 14.28 -14.75
N ARG A 586 56.26 14.46 -14.30
CA ARG A 586 55.18 13.47 -14.50
C ARG A 586 54.82 13.26 -15.97
N ILE A 587 54.85 14.29 -16.80
CA ILE A 587 54.40 14.20 -18.19
C ILE A 587 55.46 13.48 -19.03
N ILE A 588 56.74 13.83 -18.84
CA ILE A 588 57.88 13.12 -19.44
C ILE A 588 57.95 11.68 -18.95
N TYR A 589 57.63 11.43 -17.69
CA TYR A 589 57.53 10.07 -17.18
C TYR A 589 56.44 9.26 -17.89
N LEU A 590 55.24 9.79 -18.10
CA LEU A 590 54.18 9.04 -18.75
C LEU A 590 54.46 8.82 -20.24
N TYR A 591 54.87 9.86 -20.96
CA TYR A 591 54.90 9.84 -22.44
C TYR A 591 56.28 9.85 -23.07
N GLY A 592 57.34 9.95 -22.26
CA GLY A 592 58.69 10.18 -22.75
C GLY A 592 58.92 11.64 -23.16
N TYR A 593 60.15 11.95 -23.56
CA TYR A 593 60.49 13.28 -24.06
C TYR A 593 59.76 13.55 -25.39
N CYS A 594 59.07 14.68 -25.46
CA CYS A 594 58.56 15.19 -26.73
C CYS A 594 59.76 15.46 -27.65
N ASN A 595 59.72 14.87 -28.84
CA ASN A 595 60.75 14.99 -29.87
C ASN A 595 60.11 14.93 -31.26
N GLU A 596 60.92 15.04 -32.31
CA GLU A 596 60.47 15.05 -33.71
C GLU A 596 59.58 13.84 -34.08
N LYS A 597 59.85 12.65 -33.52
CA LYS A 597 59.08 11.44 -33.83
C LYS A 597 57.70 11.41 -33.17
N SER A 598 57.55 12.10 -32.05
CA SER A 598 56.27 12.22 -31.33
C SER A 598 55.56 13.53 -31.66
N LEU A 599 56.04 14.30 -32.65
CA LEU A 599 55.46 15.59 -33.00
C LEU A 599 54.00 15.39 -33.45
N ASN A 600 53.09 16.14 -32.83
CA ASN A 600 51.63 16.05 -32.96
C ASN A 600 50.94 14.88 -32.24
N ASP A 601 51.66 13.97 -31.57
CA ASP A 601 51.04 12.93 -30.73
C ASP A 601 50.21 13.57 -29.60
N ILE A 602 49.02 13.02 -29.32
CA ILE A 602 48.14 13.42 -28.21
C ILE A 602 48.08 12.30 -27.17
N ARG A 603 48.21 12.65 -25.88
CA ARG A 603 48.20 11.70 -24.76
C ARG A 603 47.42 12.22 -23.55
N HIS A 604 46.57 11.37 -22.96
CA HIS A 604 45.68 11.72 -21.84
C HIS A 604 46.17 11.19 -20.49
N PRO A 605 46.43 12.07 -19.48
CA PRO A 605 46.96 11.65 -18.18
C PRO A 605 46.05 10.72 -17.37
N SER A 606 44.76 10.80 -17.64
CA SER A 606 43.67 9.96 -17.12
C SER A 606 42.47 10.07 -18.06
N SER A 607 41.49 9.17 -17.91
CA SER A 607 40.21 9.26 -18.64
C SER A 607 39.49 10.59 -18.43
N ASP A 608 39.71 11.24 -17.27
CA ASP A 608 38.91 12.37 -16.81
C ASP A 608 39.65 13.73 -16.96
N SER A 609 40.67 13.80 -17.82
CA SER A 609 41.50 14.99 -17.98
C SER A 609 41.80 15.29 -19.44
N LEU A 610 41.86 16.58 -19.80
CA LEU A 610 42.30 17.04 -21.12
C LEU A 610 43.67 16.46 -21.50
N GLY A 611 43.82 16.11 -22.77
CA GLY A 611 45.04 15.57 -23.36
C GLY A 611 46.19 16.59 -23.46
N TYR A 612 47.39 16.09 -23.72
CA TYR A 612 48.59 16.88 -24.02
C TYR A 612 49.09 16.52 -25.41
N GLN A 613 49.39 17.51 -26.23
CA GLN A 613 49.96 17.36 -27.55
C GLN A 613 51.44 17.72 -27.56
N CYS A 614 52.29 16.88 -28.14
CA CYS A 614 53.69 17.22 -28.35
C CYS A 614 53.81 18.24 -29.50
N ARG A 615 54.32 19.44 -29.19
CA ARG A 615 54.46 20.57 -30.12
C ARG A 615 55.91 21.05 -30.19
N GLN A 616 56.30 21.56 -31.35
CA GLN A 616 57.57 22.25 -31.53
C GLN A 616 57.36 23.76 -31.39
N SER A 617 58.18 24.42 -30.57
CA SER A 617 58.20 25.87 -30.43
C SER A 617 58.84 26.53 -31.66
N SER A 618 58.66 27.85 -31.80
CA SER A 618 59.32 28.64 -32.85
C SER A 618 60.85 28.69 -32.71
N SER A 619 61.41 28.35 -31.55
CA SER A 619 62.86 28.21 -31.32
C SER A 619 63.39 26.81 -31.64
N GLY A 620 62.54 25.88 -32.07
CA GLY A 620 62.91 24.51 -32.45
C GLY A 620 62.88 23.50 -31.29
N GLU A 621 62.45 23.89 -30.09
CA GLU A 621 62.36 23.00 -28.92
C GLU A 621 61.03 22.23 -28.88
N TYR A 622 61.07 20.98 -28.46
CA TYR A 622 59.90 20.09 -28.39
C TYR A 622 59.38 20.01 -26.95
N SER A 623 58.08 20.22 -26.74
CA SER A 623 57.45 20.08 -25.41
C SER A 623 55.99 19.62 -25.49
N TRP A 624 55.52 18.98 -24.41
CA TRP A 624 54.11 18.58 -24.27
C TRP A 624 53.26 19.77 -23.83
N VAL A 625 52.28 20.16 -24.65
CA VAL A 625 51.38 21.30 -24.42
C VAL A 625 49.96 20.77 -24.15
N LYS A 626 49.32 21.26 -23.08
CA LYS A 626 47.95 20.86 -22.71
C LYS A 626 46.94 21.33 -23.77
N LEU A 627 46.05 20.45 -24.20
CA LEU A 627 44.96 20.76 -25.14
C LEU A 627 43.84 21.55 -24.47
N THR A 628 43.13 22.34 -25.26
CA THR A 628 41.83 22.94 -24.92
C THR A 628 40.69 21.94 -25.14
N LEU A 629 39.52 22.21 -24.55
CA LEU A 629 38.34 21.33 -24.65
C LEU A 629 37.92 21.08 -26.10
N GLU A 630 37.95 22.10 -26.97
CA GLU A 630 37.59 21.93 -28.38
C GLU A 630 38.63 21.16 -29.20
N GLU A 631 39.91 21.29 -28.84
CA GLU A 631 40.98 20.53 -29.50
C GLU A 631 40.91 19.03 -29.16
N ASP A 632 40.36 18.67 -27.99
CA ASP A 632 40.35 17.31 -27.48
C ASP A 632 39.00 16.59 -27.69
N ALA A 633 37.89 17.25 -27.37
CA ALA A 633 36.53 16.72 -27.55
C ALA A 633 35.97 16.96 -28.96
N GLY A 634 36.67 17.77 -29.78
CA GLY A 634 36.15 18.30 -31.04
C GLY A 634 35.16 19.46 -30.83
N LYS A 635 34.83 20.14 -31.93
CA LYS A 635 33.81 21.21 -31.89
C LYS A 635 32.45 20.61 -31.61
N CYS A 636 31.69 21.23 -30.70
CA CYS A 636 30.30 20.85 -30.47
C CYS A 636 29.49 21.09 -31.74
N THR A 637 28.99 20.02 -32.34
CA THR A 637 28.18 20.03 -33.57
C THR A 637 26.88 19.26 -33.32
N ALA A 638 25.89 19.44 -34.20
CA ALA A 638 24.62 18.70 -34.11
C ALA A 638 24.81 17.17 -34.08
N SER A 639 25.90 16.64 -34.64
CA SER A 639 26.18 15.19 -34.68
C SER A 639 26.58 14.58 -33.33
N ILE A 640 27.07 15.40 -32.39
CA ILE A 640 27.49 15.00 -31.05
C ILE A 640 26.71 15.74 -29.96
N GLN A 641 25.54 16.28 -30.31
CA GLN A 641 24.61 16.85 -29.34
C GLN A 641 24.31 15.83 -28.24
N ASP A 642 24.21 16.31 -27.00
CA ASP A 642 24.00 15.52 -25.76
C ASP A 642 25.15 14.57 -25.40
N SER A 643 26.25 14.59 -26.17
CA SER A 643 27.46 13.86 -25.79
C SER A 643 28.12 14.53 -24.59
N ILE A 644 28.48 13.71 -23.62
CA ILE A 644 29.21 14.14 -22.43
C ILE A 644 30.70 13.88 -22.66
N PHE A 645 31.51 14.91 -22.48
CA PHE A 645 32.96 14.79 -22.40
C PHE A 645 33.43 15.42 -21.09
N LEU A 646 33.96 14.59 -20.19
CA LEU A 646 34.29 14.98 -18.82
C LEU A 646 33.05 15.48 -18.06
N SER A 647 33.05 16.73 -17.60
CA SER A 647 31.91 17.40 -16.94
C SER A 647 31.17 18.38 -17.87
N TYR A 648 31.44 18.32 -19.17
CA TYR A 648 30.83 19.17 -20.18
C TYR A 648 29.88 18.37 -21.07
N ILE A 649 28.78 19.01 -21.45
CA ILE A 649 27.81 18.49 -22.41
C ILE A 649 27.81 19.38 -23.65
N CYS A 650 27.78 18.76 -24.82
CA CYS A 650 27.56 19.48 -26.07
C CYS A 650 26.08 19.81 -26.19
N ASP A 651 25.74 21.10 -26.04
CA ASP A 651 24.37 21.58 -26.06
C ASP A 651 24.24 22.84 -26.93
N LYS A 652 23.36 22.79 -27.94
CA LYS A 652 23.08 23.90 -28.88
C LYS A 652 24.34 24.44 -29.57
N GLY A 653 25.24 23.54 -29.95
CA GLY A 653 26.48 23.88 -30.66
C GLY A 653 27.58 24.50 -29.78
N LYS A 654 27.44 24.45 -28.45
CA LYS A 654 28.49 24.85 -27.51
C LYS A 654 28.71 23.78 -26.43
N TRP A 655 29.95 23.63 -25.99
CA TRP A 655 30.24 22.87 -24.78
C TRP A 655 29.87 23.73 -23.56
N ARG A 656 28.96 23.24 -22.71
CA ARG A 656 28.61 23.85 -21.43
C ARG A 656 28.85 22.88 -20.29
N GLU A 657 29.02 23.40 -19.08
CA GLU A 657 29.08 22.52 -17.90
C GLU A 657 27.70 21.91 -17.60
N LEU A 658 27.72 20.67 -17.12
CA LEU A 658 26.51 20.03 -16.58
C LEU A 658 26.00 20.80 -15.36
N LYS A 659 24.69 21.04 -15.30
CA LYS A 659 24.01 21.63 -14.12
C LYS A 659 24.12 20.67 -12.93
N ALA A 660 23.96 21.19 -11.71
CA ALA A 660 24.11 20.40 -10.49
C ALA A 660 23.12 19.23 -10.42
N GLU A 661 21.89 19.43 -10.92
CA GLU A 661 20.82 18.45 -11.01
C GLU A 661 21.11 17.41 -12.09
N GLU A 662 21.62 17.83 -13.26
CA GLU A 662 21.99 16.92 -14.36
C GLU A 662 23.12 15.95 -13.96
N LYS A 663 24.05 16.40 -13.10
CA LYS A 663 25.11 15.54 -12.52
C LYS A 663 24.57 14.44 -11.61
N LYS A 664 23.39 14.63 -11.00
CA LYS A 664 22.79 13.69 -10.03
C LYS A 664 21.71 12.81 -10.65
N LEU A 665 20.91 13.39 -11.54
CA LEU A 665 19.65 12.82 -12.01
C LEU A 665 19.72 12.30 -13.46
N GLY A 666 20.81 12.60 -14.17
CA GLY A 666 20.92 12.37 -15.62
C GLY A 666 20.61 13.63 -16.42
N ILE A 667 20.97 13.63 -17.71
CA ILE A 667 20.84 14.81 -18.58
C ILE A 667 19.36 15.18 -18.80
N CYS A 668 19.07 16.48 -18.88
CA CYS A 668 17.76 17.00 -19.29
C CYS A 668 17.99 18.05 -20.38
N THR A 669 17.75 17.63 -21.61
CA THR A 669 17.94 18.39 -22.85
C THR A 669 16.65 18.40 -23.66
N ASP A 670 16.63 19.15 -24.77
CA ASP A 670 15.46 19.23 -25.64
C ASP A 670 15.03 17.84 -26.18
N ASN A 671 15.93 16.84 -26.20
CA ASN A 671 15.66 15.49 -26.68
C ASN A 671 14.89 14.61 -25.68
N ASN A 672 14.86 14.96 -24.40
CA ASN A 672 14.20 14.17 -23.36
C ASN A 672 13.26 15.00 -22.47
N ILE A 673 12.76 16.11 -23.00
CA ILE A 673 11.66 16.86 -22.40
C ILE A 673 10.48 15.92 -22.20
N GLY A 674 9.95 15.92 -20.98
CA GLY A 674 8.85 15.06 -20.56
C GLY A 674 9.28 13.80 -19.83
N ASP A 675 10.56 13.42 -19.86
CA ASP A 675 11.09 12.33 -19.03
C ASP A 675 10.83 12.62 -17.55
N MET A 676 10.60 11.55 -16.79
CA MET A 676 10.30 11.61 -15.38
C MET A 676 11.19 10.67 -14.59
N LEU A 677 11.53 11.08 -13.38
CA LEU A 677 12.31 10.25 -12.47
C LEU A 677 11.88 10.46 -11.03
N ALA A 678 12.02 9.40 -10.24
CA ALA A 678 11.92 9.44 -8.79
C ALA A 678 13.34 9.32 -8.20
N SER A 679 13.70 10.22 -7.28
CA SER A 679 14.99 10.21 -6.62
C SER A 679 14.81 10.56 -5.14
N GLY A 680 15.04 9.57 -4.27
CA GLY A 680 14.71 9.67 -2.85
C GLY A 680 13.20 9.80 -2.63
N SER A 681 12.77 10.82 -1.88
CA SER A 681 11.36 11.15 -1.60
C SER A 681 10.79 12.24 -2.51
N LYS A 682 11.48 12.56 -3.62
CA LYS A 682 11.11 13.64 -4.53
C LYS A 682 10.93 13.11 -5.96
N TYR A 683 10.04 13.77 -6.70
CA TYR A 683 9.68 13.41 -8.06
C TYR A 683 10.02 14.57 -9.00
N TYR A 684 10.57 14.25 -10.16
CA TYR A 684 11.04 15.26 -11.11
C TYR A 684 10.54 14.98 -12.52
N ARG A 685 10.36 16.06 -13.28
CA ARG A 685 10.07 16.02 -14.72
C ARG A 685 11.00 16.95 -15.49
N CYS A 686 11.50 16.50 -16.62
CA CYS A 686 12.37 17.28 -17.48
C CYS A 686 11.54 18.31 -18.27
N TYR A 687 11.82 19.59 -18.04
CA TYR A 687 11.28 20.72 -18.79
C TYR A 687 12.39 21.39 -19.60
N TRP A 688 12.01 22.32 -20.49
CA TRP A 688 12.95 23.09 -21.31
C TRP A 688 13.97 23.91 -20.50
N GLU A 689 13.69 24.23 -19.23
CA GLU A 689 14.61 24.89 -18.31
C GLU A 689 15.53 23.92 -17.55
N GLY A 690 15.22 22.62 -17.53
CA GLY A 690 15.89 21.57 -16.76
C GLY A 690 14.91 20.69 -15.99
N TRP A 691 15.44 19.88 -15.06
CA TRP A 691 14.63 19.09 -14.13
C TRP A 691 13.88 20.01 -13.15
N SER A 692 12.55 19.87 -13.07
CA SER A 692 11.74 20.54 -12.05
C SER A 692 11.02 19.52 -11.16
N GLU A 693 10.91 19.83 -9.88
CA GLU A 693 10.21 19.02 -8.88
C GLU A 693 8.68 19.06 -9.14
N ILE A 694 8.03 17.90 -9.05
CA ILE A 694 6.57 17.72 -9.19
C ILE A 694 6.02 16.96 -7.99
N SER A 695 4.70 17.03 -7.77
CA SER A 695 4.06 16.29 -6.68
C SER A 695 3.99 14.78 -6.98
N GLU A 696 3.86 13.97 -5.92
CA GLU A 696 3.64 12.51 -6.06
C GLU A 696 2.37 12.18 -6.84
N GLN A 697 1.31 12.98 -6.65
CA GLN A 697 0.05 12.82 -7.38
C GLN A 697 0.25 13.06 -8.87
N ASP A 698 0.99 14.11 -9.24
CA ASP A 698 1.28 14.41 -10.64
C ASP A 698 2.18 13.34 -11.25
N TYR A 699 3.21 12.87 -10.53
CA TYR A 699 4.09 11.78 -10.97
C TYR A 699 3.31 10.48 -11.23
N THR A 700 2.43 10.10 -10.30
CA THR A 700 1.57 8.91 -10.43
C THR A 700 0.61 9.04 -11.61
N LEU A 701 0.03 10.22 -11.80
CA LEU A 701 -0.86 10.49 -12.92
C LEU A 701 -0.14 10.38 -14.25
N PHE A 702 1.03 11.00 -14.40
CA PHE A 702 1.79 10.91 -15.66
C PHE A 702 2.31 9.50 -15.94
N ASN A 703 2.56 8.68 -14.91
CA ASN A 703 2.85 7.25 -15.06
C ASN A 703 1.60 6.41 -15.39
N THR A 704 0.40 6.95 -15.21
CA THR A 704 -0.84 6.31 -15.66
C THR A 704 -1.03 6.63 -17.14
N PRO A 705 -0.92 5.66 -18.06
CA PRO A 705 -1.02 5.95 -19.48
C PRO A 705 -2.41 6.53 -19.82
N CYS A 706 -2.40 7.64 -20.56
CA CYS A 706 -3.60 8.11 -21.26
C CYS A 706 -3.75 7.24 -22.51
N THR A 707 -4.88 6.56 -22.60
CA THR A 707 -5.23 5.54 -23.58
C THR A 707 -6.58 5.88 -24.20
N GLU A 708 -7.01 5.12 -25.20
CA GLU A 708 -8.35 5.32 -25.78
C GLU A 708 -9.50 5.04 -24.80
N GLU A 709 -9.26 4.24 -23.75
CA GLU A 709 -10.26 3.84 -22.76
C GLU A 709 -10.55 4.94 -21.74
N ASN A 710 -9.52 5.66 -21.31
CA ASN A 710 -9.63 6.79 -20.38
C ASN A 710 -9.58 8.16 -21.11
N ASP A 711 -9.71 8.16 -22.44
CA ASP A 711 -9.86 9.39 -23.22
C ASP A 711 -11.04 10.22 -22.69
N SER A 712 -10.84 11.54 -22.63
CA SER A 712 -11.76 12.53 -22.04
C SER A 712 -11.90 12.48 -20.52
N MET A 713 -11.16 11.62 -19.80
CA MET A 713 -11.16 11.60 -18.32
C MET A 713 -10.52 12.86 -17.75
N VAL A 714 -11.08 13.32 -16.63
CA VAL A 714 -10.61 14.49 -15.88
C VAL A 714 -10.04 14.04 -14.54
N VAL A 715 -8.78 14.38 -14.27
CA VAL A 715 -8.13 14.13 -12.98
C VAL A 715 -7.79 15.46 -12.32
N LYS A 716 -8.23 15.63 -11.08
CA LYS A 716 -7.93 16.81 -10.25
C LYS A 716 -6.89 16.42 -9.19
N THR A 717 -5.72 17.05 -9.26
CA THR A 717 -4.69 16.97 -8.22
C THR A 717 -4.81 18.18 -7.29
N ASN A 718 -4.00 18.22 -6.22
CA ASN A 718 -3.99 19.36 -5.29
C ASN A 718 -3.62 20.69 -5.96
N SER A 719 -2.91 20.65 -7.09
CA SER A 719 -2.34 21.83 -7.74
C SER A 719 -2.83 22.05 -9.16
N PHE A 720 -3.33 21.02 -9.85
CA PHE A 720 -3.72 21.12 -11.25
C PHE A 720 -4.95 20.26 -11.60
N ILE A 721 -5.56 20.55 -12.74
CA ILE A 721 -6.51 19.66 -13.40
C ILE A 721 -5.88 19.16 -14.68
N TYR A 722 -6.04 17.87 -14.96
CA TYR A 722 -5.55 17.22 -16.16
C TYR A 722 -6.70 16.56 -16.91
N ILE A 723 -6.60 16.59 -18.23
CA ILE A 723 -7.55 15.96 -19.15
C ILE A 723 -6.76 14.99 -20.01
N CYS A 724 -7.18 13.72 -20.03
CA CYS A 724 -6.65 12.75 -20.98
C CYS A 724 -7.30 13.01 -22.34
N SER A 725 -6.49 13.34 -23.35
CA SER A 725 -6.96 13.59 -24.71
C SER A 725 -5.87 13.14 -25.68
N GLU A 726 -6.25 12.38 -26.71
CA GLU A 726 -5.33 11.95 -27.77
C GLU A 726 -4.09 11.19 -27.24
N GLY A 727 -4.29 10.37 -26.21
CA GLY A 727 -3.22 9.57 -25.60
C GLY A 727 -2.24 10.35 -24.73
N LYS A 728 -2.55 11.61 -24.37
CA LYS A 728 -1.73 12.42 -23.46
C LYS A 728 -2.56 13.09 -22.36
N TRP A 729 -1.99 13.15 -21.15
CA TRP A 729 -2.48 14.02 -20.09
C TRP A 729 -2.06 15.46 -20.37
N THR A 730 -3.05 16.33 -20.53
CA THR A 730 -2.85 17.75 -20.82
C THR A 730 -3.52 18.60 -19.76
N GLN A 731 -2.91 19.75 -19.43
CA GLN A 731 -3.57 20.74 -18.58
C GLN A 731 -4.47 21.62 -19.45
N PRO A 732 -5.74 21.84 -19.05
CA PRO A 732 -6.63 22.76 -19.73
C PRO A 732 -6.08 24.19 -19.64
N LEU A 733 -6.18 24.92 -20.75
CA LEU A 733 -5.75 26.31 -20.80
C LEU A 733 -6.62 27.20 -19.90
N SER A 734 -6.04 28.27 -19.36
CA SER A 734 -6.76 29.27 -18.57
C SER A 734 -7.90 29.91 -19.37
N ILE A 735 -8.98 30.27 -18.69
CA ILE A 735 -10.16 30.90 -19.30
C ILE A 735 -9.79 32.21 -20.03
N GLY A 736 -10.34 32.39 -21.22
CA GLY A 736 -10.20 33.59 -22.06
C GLY A 736 -11.56 34.03 -22.58
N SER A 737 -11.61 34.73 -23.71
CA SER A 737 -12.89 35.13 -24.35
C SER A 737 -13.51 33.95 -25.11
N CYS A 738 -14.77 33.60 -24.84
CA CYS A 738 -15.56 32.66 -25.66
C CYS A 738 -16.21 33.48 -26.79
N SER A 739 -15.45 33.74 -27.87
CA SER A 739 -15.86 34.73 -28.89
C SER A 739 -15.90 34.19 -30.32
N ASN A 740 -15.24 33.07 -30.61
CA ASN A 740 -15.15 32.54 -31.97
C ASN A 740 -15.82 31.18 -32.09
N ALA A 741 -16.30 30.84 -33.29
CA ALA A 741 -16.93 29.54 -33.56
C ALA A 741 -15.99 28.34 -33.31
N GLU A 742 -14.66 28.57 -33.39
CA GLU A 742 -13.63 27.57 -33.08
C GLU A 742 -13.46 27.28 -31.59
N ASP A 743 -13.99 28.15 -30.71
CA ASP A 743 -13.95 27.97 -29.26
C ASP A 743 -15.11 27.11 -28.74
N TYR A 744 -16.14 26.86 -29.56
CA TYR A 744 -17.29 26.05 -29.14
C TYR A 744 -16.87 24.61 -28.81
N GLY A 745 -17.26 24.15 -27.63
CA GLY A 745 -16.88 22.83 -27.09
C GLY A 745 -15.47 22.75 -26.51
N ARG A 746 -14.65 23.82 -26.58
CA ARG A 746 -13.34 23.84 -25.93
C ARG A 746 -13.49 23.98 -24.42
N ILE A 747 -12.60 23.28 -23.71
CA ILE A 747 -12.57 23.29 -22.24
C ILE A 747 -11.47 24.22 -21.76
N LYS A 748 -11.83 25.06 -20.81
CA LYS A 748 -10.93 25.96 -20.11
C LYS A 748 -11.05 25.81 -18.61
N PHE A 749 -10.04 26.32 -17.93
CA PHE A 749 -9.90 26.23 -16.49
C PHE A 749 -9.88 27.62 -15.85
N ASN A 750 -10.60 27.77 -14.74
CA ASN A 750 -10.48 28.91 -13.84
C ASN A 750 -10.80 28.44 -12.40
N ASP A 751 -10.05 28.92 -11.41
CA ASP A 751 -10.29 28.65 -9.97
C ASP A 751 -10.60 27.18 -9.65
N PHE A 752 -9.79 26.24 -10.16
CA PHE A 752 -9.97 24.80 -9.93
C PHE A 752 -11.29 24.20 -10.45
N SER A 753 -11.89 24.86 -11.43
CA SER A 753 -13.14 24.47 -12.10
C SER A 753 -12.98 24.47 -13.62
N LEU A 754 -13.74 23.60 -14.30
CA LEU A 754 -13.74 23.48 -15.76
C LEU A 754 -14.98 24.12 -16.38
N TYR A 755 -14.75 24.79 -17.51
CA TYR A 755 -15.78 25.49 -18.26
C TYR A 755 -15.75 25.06 -19.73
N SER A 756 -16.92 24.93 -20.35
CA SER A 756 -17.08 24.70 -21.78
C SER A 756 -17.72 25.93 -22.44
N CYS A 757 -17.22 26.33 -23.61
CA CYS A 757 -17.78 27.45 -24.37
C CYS A 757 -18.96 26.95 -25.21
N ILE A 758 -20.15 27.52 -24.99
CA ILE A 758 -21.37 27.18 -25.74
C ILE A 758 -21.67 28.19 -26.85
N GLY A 759 -22.44 27.74 -27.85
CA GLY A 759 -22.90 28.42 -29.08
C GLY A 759 -23.44 29.86 -29.01
N ASN A 760 -23.50 30.45 -27.81
CA ASN A 760 -23.96 31.81 -27.51
C ASN A 760 -22.83 32.71 -26.95
N SER A 761 -21.56 32.40 -27.21
CA SER A 761 -20.40 33.16 -26.72
C SER A 761 -20.30 33.27 -25.18
N ARG A 762 -20.76 32.24 -24.44
CA ARG A 762 -20.66 32.19 -22.97
C ARG A 762 -19.95 30.93 -22.48
N TRP A 763 -19.20 31.07 -21.39
CA TRP A 763 -18.64 29.95 -20.64
C TRP A 763 -19.71 29.35 -19.74
N GLU A 764 -19.86 28.03 -19.80
CA GLU A 764 -20.74 27.26 -18.93
C GLU A 764 -19.89 26.36 -18.03
N LEU A 765 -20.17 26.41 -16.71
CA LEU A 765 -19.50 25.56 -15.73
C LEU A 765 -19.87 24.10 -16.02
N LEU A 766 -18.88 23.24 -16.18
CA LEU A 766 -19.12 21.81 -16.35
C LEU A 766 -19.47 21.20 -14.98
N GLU A 767 -20.59 20.47 -14.94
CA GLU A 767 -21.07 19.78 -13.73
C GLU A 767 -20.09 18.67 -13.27
N ASP A 768 -20.17 18.29 -11.99
CA ASP A 768 -19.28 17.30 -11.36
C ASP A 768 -19.29 15.91 -12.03
N VAL A 769 -20.30 15.62 -12.85
CA VAL A 769 -20.40 14.38 -13.65
C VAL A 769 -19.14 14.12 -14.49
N ILE A 770 -18.43 15.17 -14.92
CA ILE A 770 -17.20 15.05 -15.71
C ILE A 770 -16.03 14.41 -14.94
N TYR A 771 -16.02 14.50 -13.60
CA TYR A 771 -14.97 13.89 -12.80
C TYR A 771 -15.19 12.39 -12.62
N SER A 772 -16.44 11.93 -12.76
CA SER A 772 -16.78 10.50 -12.67
C SER A 772 -16.70 9.82 -14.02
N TYR A 773 -17.21 10.47 -15.06
CA TYR A 773 -17.37 9.85 -16.36
C TYR A 773 -16.53 10.48 -17.45
N GLY A 774 -15.80 11.56 -17.17
CA GLY A 774 -15.08 12.35 -18.16
C GLY A 774 -15.98 13.32 -18.92
N ILE A 775 -15.36 14.11 -19.79
CA ILE A 775 -16.01 15.11 -20.63
C ILE A 775 -16.91 14.43 -21.67
N CYS A 776 -18.07 15.04 -21.94
CA CYS A 776 -18.92 14.66 -23.07
C CYS A 776 -18.24 15.14 -24.37
N THR A 777 -17.55 14.22 -25.04
CA THR A 777 -16.92 14.46 -26.34
C THR A 777 -17.75 13.87 -27.46
N GLN A 778 -17.44 14.23 -28.71
CA GLN A 778 -18.14 13.68 -29.87
C GLN A 778 -18.06 12.14 -29.94
N LYS A 779 -16.98 11.54 -29.46
CA LYS A 779 -16.81 10.07 -29.36
C LYS A 779 -17.84 9.44 -28.41
N ARG A 780 -18.31 10.21 -27.43
CA ARG A 780 -19.25 9.79 -26.39
C ARG A 780 -20.67 10.28 -26.68
N GLU A 781 -20.92 10.91 -27.82
CA GLU A 781 -22.26 11.36 -28.21
C GLU A 781 -23.23 10.17 -28.20
N GLY A 782 -24.35 10.31 -27.49
CA GLY A 782 -25.33 9.25 -27.26
C GLY A 782 -24.96 8.26 -26.15
N MET A 783 -23.86 8.46 -25.43
CA MET A 783 -23.52 7.67 -24.24
C MET A 783 -24.45 8.03 -23.08
N TYR A 784 -24.98 7.01 -22.40
CA TYR A 784 -25.88 7.14 -21.26
C TYR A 784 -25.15 6.77 -19.96
N VAL A 785 -25.26 7.60 -18.91
CA VAL A 785 -24.64 7.36 -17.60
C VAL A 785 -25.61 7.71 -16.47
N GLN A 786 -25.45 7.07 -15.31
CA GLN A 786 -26.15 7.46 -14.08
C GLN A 786 -25.22 8.28 -13.19
N TYR A 787 -25.63 9.49 -12.83
CA TYR A 787 -24.89 10.33 -11.89
C TYR A 787 -25.82 10.84 -10.80
N ASN A 788 -25.52 10.47 -9.54
CA ASN A 788 -26.42 10.63 -8.41
C ASN A 788 -27.80 9.99 -8.69
N LYS A 789 -28.89 10.75 -8.54
CA LYS A 789 -30.28 10.31 -8.80
C LYS A 789 -30.80 10.64 -10.20
N TYR A 790 -29.93 11.06 -11.12
CA TYR A 790 -30.36 11.43 -12.46
C TYR A 790 -29.67 10.58 -13.51
N PHE A 791 -30.39 10.34 -14.61
CA PHE A 791 -29.81 9.78 -15.81
C PHE A 791 -29.30 10.93 -16.68
N ARG A 792 -28.13 10.73 -17.27
CA ARG A 792 -27.47 11.68 -18.15
C ARG A 792 -27.20 11.04 -19.49
N VAL A 793 -27.36 11.81 -20.56
CA VAL A 793 -26.93 11.44 -21.91
C VAL A 793 -25.93 12.48 -22.39
N CYS A 794 -24.84 12.03 -23.00
CA CYS A 794 -23.90 12.92 -23.65
C CYS A 794 -24.52 13.38 -24.98
N LYS A 795 -24.87 14.67 -25.06
CA LYS A 795 -25.48 15.30 -26.22
C LYS A 795 -24.93 16.70 -26.43
N ASN A 796 -24.57 17.04 -27.67
CA ASN A 796 -24.04 18.36 -28.03
C ASN A 796 -22.84 18.80 -27.17
N HIS A 797 -21.97 17.88 -26.76
CA HIS A 797 -20.85 18.13 -25.83
C HIS A 797 -21.23 18.44 -24.36
N PHE A 798 -22.48 18.20 -23.97
CA PHE A 798 -22.97 18.34 -22.60
C PHE A 798 -23.57 17.04 -22.09
N TRP A 799 -23.46 16.83 -20.78
CA TRP A 799 -24.19 15.77 -20.09
C TRP A 799 -25.60 16.28 -19.77
N ASP A 800 -26.54 16.06 -20.68
CA ASP A 800 -27.95 16.46 -20.54
C ASP A 800 -28.73 15.48 -19.67
N ILE A 801 -29.79 15.94 -19.00
CA ILE A 801 -30.71 15.06 -18.25
C ILE A 801 -31.55 14.26 -19.25
N THR A 802 -31.64 12.95 -19.04
CA THR A 802 -32.45 12.00 -19.85
C THR A 802 -33.33 11.15 -18.96
N THR A 803 -34.22 10.37 -19.56
CA THR A 803 -35.17 9.55 -18.82
C THR A 803 -34.64 8.17 -18.45
N GLN A 804 -35.22 7.56 -17.40
CA GLN A 804 -34.92 6.16 -17.05
C GLN A 804 -35.21 5.20 -18.21
N GLU A 805 -36.29 5.45 -18.96
CA GLU A 805 -36.67 4.61 -20.10
C GLU A 805 -35.66 4.71 -21.24
N GLU A 806 -35.17 5.91 -21.57
CA GLU A 806 -34.13 6.12 -22.57
C GLU A 806 -32.80 5.50 -22.15
N TYR A 807 -32.42 5.65 -20.89
CA TYR A 807 -31.26 4.98 -20.29
C TYR A 807 -31.38 3.45 -20.44
N PHE A 808 -32.52 2.86 -20.09
CA PHE A 808 -32.77 1.44 -20.23
C PHE A 808 -32.81 0.95 -21.69
N LYS A 809 -33.29 1.76 -22.64
CA LYS A 809 -33.22 1.44 -24.08
C LYS A 809 -31.78 1.41 -24.60
N SER A 810 -30.87 2.12 -23.96
CA SER A 810 -29.44 2.07 -24.32
C SER A 810 -28.76 0.77 -23.89
N ILE A 811 -29.37 0.00 -22.99
CA ILE A 811 -28.82 -1.24 -22.43
C ILE A 811 -29.40 -2.44 -23.20
N PRO A 812 -28.55 -3.39 -23.66
CA PRO A 812 -29.03 -4.60 -24.32
C PRO A 812 -30.02 -5.42 -23.46
N CYS A 813 -31.14 -5.85 -24.05
CA CYS A 813 -32.18 -6.65 -23.41
C CYS A 813 -31.78 -8.14 -23.20
N SER A 814 -30.57 -8.38 -22.69
CA SER A 814 -30.02 -9.69 -22.33
C SER A 814 -29.41 -9.70 -20.94
N GLU A 815 -29.41 -8.55 -20.26
CA GLU A 815 -28.70 -8.34 -19.00
C GLU A 815 -29.68 -8.17 -17.83
N THR A 816 -29.20 -8.48 -16.62
CA THR A 816 -29.81 -8.03 -15.37
C THR A 816 -28.98 -6.85 -14.88
N ILE A 817 -29.63 -5.70 -14.69
CA ILE A 817 -28.94 -4.50 -14.21
C ILE A 817 -29.34 -4.19 -12.79
N SER A 818 -28.41 -3.65 -12.00
CA SER A 818 -28.67 -3.21 -10.63
C SER A 818 -28.48 -1.70 -10.57
N MET A 819 -29.54 -0.98 -10.20
CA MET A 819 -29.57 0.47 -10.27
C MET A 819 -30.24 1.02 -9.01
N SER A 820 -29.56 1.92 -8.29
CA SER A 820 -30.02 2.43 -6.99
C SER A 820 -30.41 1.32 -5.99
N GLY A 821 -29.64 0.23 -5.96
CA GLY A 821 -29.90 -0.94 -5.12
C GLY A 821 -31.00 -1.88 -5.61
N LEU A 822 -31.60 -1.61 -6.77
CA LEU A 822 -32.70 -2.38 -7.34
C LEU A 822 -32.28 -3.16 -8.57
N LYS A 823 -32.63 -4.44 -8.58
CA LYS A 823 -32.38 -5.32 -9.72
C LYS A 823 -33.52 -5.17 -10.73
N TYR A 824 -33.16 -5.09 -12.01
CA TYR A 824 -34.08 -5.07 -13.13
C TYR A 824 -33.73 -6.18 -14.11
N THR A 825 -34.77 -6.77 -14.67
CA THR A 825 -34.67 -7.79 -15.72
C THR A 825 -35.40 -7.32 -16.95
N CYS A 826 -34.75 -7.44 -18.11
CA CYS A 826 -35.37 -7.15 -19.39
C CYS A 826 -36.02 -8.41 -19.99
N LYS A 827 -37.27 -8.28 -20.46
CA LYS A 827 -37.95 -9.31 -21.26
C LYS A 827 -38.76 -8.64 -22.36
N ASN A 828 -38.53 -9.03 -23.61
CA ASN A 828 -39.19 -8.45 -24.79
C ASN A 828 -39.06 -6.91 -24.85
N ASP A 829 -37.84 -6.39 -24.62
CA ASP A 829 -37.53 -4.95 -24.55
C ASP A 829 -38.27 -4.17 -23.45
N VAL A 830 -38.83 -4.88 -22.47
CA VAL A 830 -39.47 -4.29 -21.29
C VAL A 830 -38.63 -4.59 -20.06
N TRP A 831 -38.05 -3.54 -19.47
CA TRP A 831 -37.35 -3.60 -18.19
C TRP A 831 -38.34 -3.56 -17.03
N THR A 832 -38.22 -4.50 -16.11
CA THR A 832 -39.08 -4.60 -14.92
C THR A 832 -38.22 -4.88 -13.68
N PRO A 833 -38.57 -4.32 -12.50
CA PRO A 833 -37.87 -4.68 -11.28
C PRO A 833 -38.02 -6.16 -10.97
N THR A 834 -36.95 -6.75 -10.46
CA THR A 834 -36.95 -8.10 -9.95
C THR A 834 -37.58 -8.12 -8.56
N TYR A 835 -38.80 -8.65 -8.48
CA TYR A 835 -39.51 -8.81 -7.22
C TYR A 835 -39.09 -10.07 -6.49
N GLY A 836 -38.97 -9.95 -5.17
CA GLY A 836 -39.14 -11.07 -4.26
C GLY A 836 -40.62 -11.38 -4.04
N SER A 837 -40.90 -12.39 -3.22
CA SER A 837 -42.26 -12.71 -2.79
C SER A 837 -42.30 -13.07 -1.32
N TYR A 838 -43.39 -12.73 -0.67
CA TYR A 838 -43.69 -13.10 0.71
C TYR A 838 -45.09 -13.70 0.77
N THR A 839 -45.22 -14.91 1.29
CA THR A 839 -46.53 -15.55 1.53
C THR A 839 -46.89 -15.41 3.00
N ASP A 840 -48.04 -14.77 3.28
CA ASP A 840 -48.48 -14.55 4.65
C ASP A 840 -48.99 -15.86 5.26
N THR A 841 -48.26 -16.37 6.25
CA THR A 841 -48.59 -17.62 6.94
C THR A 841 -49.95 -17.59 7.65
N ARG A 842 -50.48 -16.41 7.98
CA ARG A 842 -51.80 -16.23 8.59
C ARG A 842 -52.92 -16.40 7.56
N THR A 843 -52.61 -16.19 6.28
CA THR A 843 -53.52 -16.33 5.13
C THR A 843 -52.79 -17.01 3.98
N PRO A 844 -52.63 -18.35 4.00
CA PRO A 844 -51.69 -19.07 3.13
C PRO A 844 -51.90 -18.90 1.62
N GLN A 845 -53.08 -18.47 1.19
CA GLN A 845 -53.41 -18.19 -0.22
C GLN A 845 -53.00 -16.78 -0.68
N GLN A 846 -52.47 -15.94 0.22
CA GLN A 846 -52.12 -14.55 -0.06
C GLN A 846 -50.60 -14.37 -0.12
N THR A 847 -50.10 -14.09 -1.32
CA THR A 847 -48.70 -13.76 -1.59
C THR A 847 -48.59 -12.29 -2.01
N TYR A 848 -47.59 -11.60 -1.46
CA TYR A 848 -47.26 -10.22 -1.77
C TYR A 848 -45.91 -10.16 -2.48
N ARG A 849 -45.80 -9.33 -3.52
CA ARG A 849 -44.50 -9.00 -4.11
C ARG A 849 -43.71 -8.11 -3.16
N THR A 850 -42.42 -8.36 -3.07
CA THR A 850 -41.52 -7.60 -2.22
C THR A 850 -40.37 -6.99 -3.03
N LEU A 851 -39.91 -5.82 -2.63
CA LEU A 851 -38.80 -5.13 -3.29
C LEU A 851 -37.82 -4.66 -2.22
N LYS A 852 -36.54 -5.05 -2.35
CA LYS A 852 -35.48 -4.55 -1.47
C LYS A 852 -34.97 -3.21 -2.01
N VAL A 853 -35.23 -2.13 -1.30
CA VAL A 853 -34.79 -0.77 -1.66
C VAL A 853 -33.88 -0.26 -0.55
N GLY A 854 -32.59 -0.10 -0.86
CA GLY A 854 -31.56 0.15 0.15
C GLY A 854 -31.51 -1.00 1.17
N GLU A 855 -31.55 -0.63 2.44
CA GLU A 855 -31.54 -1.60 3.55
C GLU A 855 -32.91 -2.20 3.83
N LYS A 856 -34.02 -1.61 3.35
CA LYS A 856 -35.38 -2.06 3.69
C LYS A 856 -35.97 -2.96 2.61
N THR A 857 -36.74 -3.96 3.04
CA THR A 857 -37.59 -4.74 2.15
C THR A 857 -39.03 -4.27 2.27
N TRP A 858 -39.63 -3.87 1.16
CA TRP A 858 -40.98 -3.31 1.12
C TRP A 858 -41.94 -4.26 0.41
N MET A 859 -43.17 -4.37 0.92
CA MET A 859 -44.27 -4.92 0.13
C MET A 859 -44.71 -3.88 -0.89
N VAL A 860 -44.70 -4.24 -2.17
CA VAL A 860 -45.18 -3.37 -3.25
C VAL A 860 -46.68 -3.55 -3.52
N ASP A 861 -47.25 -4.60 -2.96
CA ASP A 861 -48.70 -4.85 -2.97
C ASP A 861 -49.30 -4.35 -1.65
N ASN A 862 -50.52 -3.82 -1.71
CA ASN A 862 -51.23 -3.34 -0.51
C ASN A 862 -51.70 -4.52 0.35
N MET A 863 -51.66 -4.34 1.68
CA MET A 863 -52.03 -5.40 2.61
C MET A 863 -53.49 -5.84 2.43
N ASN A 864 -53.72 -7.15 2.44
CA ASN A 864 -55.04 -7.79 2.22
C ASN A 864 -55.35 -8.83 3.31
N TYR A 865 -55.00 -8.52 4.56
CA TYR A 865 -55.29 -9.33 5.73
C TYR A 865 -56.62 -8.92 6.36
N SER A 866 -57.54 -9.87 6.56
CA SER A 866 -58.87 -9.55 7.09
C SER A 866 -58.86 -9.38 8.61
N THR A 867 -59.22 -8.19 9.07
CA THR A 867 -59.51 -7.86 10.48
C THR A 867 -60.95 -7.36 10.63
N THR A 868 -61.45 -7.29 11.87
CA THR A 868 -62.79 -6.74 12.19
C THR A 868 -62.97 -5.31 11.65
N ASP A 869 -61.93 -4.49 11.71
CA ASP A 869 -61.93 -3.09 11.29
C ASP A 869 -61.19 -2.88 9.95
N SER A 870 -61.45 -3.80 9.00
CA SER A 870 -60.92 -3.73 7.64
C SER A 870 -61.97 -4.06 6.58
N TRP A 871 -61.92 -3.39 5.44
CA TRP A 871 -62.93 -3.51 4.39
C TRP A 871 -62.33 -3.57 2.99
N CYS A 872 -62.94 -4.36 2.11
CA CYS A 872 -62.77 -4.16 0.67
C CYS A 872 -63.49 -2.90 0.24
N TYR A 873 -62.93 -2.17 -0.74
CA TYR A 873 -63.61 -0.99 -1.28
C TYR A 873 -65.02 -1.35 -1.78
N GLY A 874 -66.04 -0.62 -1.33
CA GLY A 874 -67.45 -0.88 -1.66
C GLY A 874 -68.00 -2.22 -1.16
N GLY A 875 -67.29 -2.92 -0.27
CA GLY A 875 -67.65 -4.28 0.17
C GLY A 875 -67.42 -5.38 -0.88
N SER A 876 -66.76 -5.10 -2.00
CA SER A 876 -66.54 -6.05 -3.10
C SER A 876 -65.24 -6.85 -2.92
N ALA A 877 -65.33 -8.18 -2.90
CA ALA A 877 -64.16 -9.06 -2.77
C ALA A 877 -63.13 -8.88 -3.92
N ASP A 878 -63.59 -8.63 -5.14
CA ASP A 878 -62.70 -8.39 -6.29
C ASP A 878 -61.85 -7.14 -6.10
N LYS A 879 -62.40 -6.12 -5.42
CA LYS A 879 -61.67 -4.88 -5.11
C LYS A 879 -60.60 -5.11 -4.05
N CYS A 880 -60.76 -6.08 -3.16
CA CYS A 880 -59.68 -6.50 -2.26
C CYS A 880 -58.50 -7.11 -3.02
N GLY A 881 -58.76 -7.94 -4.05
CA GLY A 881 -57.70 -8.51 -4.89
C GLY A 881 -56.93 -7.45 -5.68
N THR A 882 -57.62 -6.41 -6.14
CA THR A 882 -57.00 -5.32 -6.91
C THR A 882 -56.33 -4.26 -6.05
N TYR A 883 -56.97 -3.80 -4.97
CA TYR A 883 -56.52 -2.64 -4.20
C TYR A 883 -55.97 -2.97 -2.81
N GLY A 884 -56.11 -4.21 -2.34
CA GLY A 884 -55.97 -4.55 -0.93
C GLY A 884 -57.17 -4.09 -0.12
N ARG A 885 -57.02 -4.13 1.21
CA ARG A 885 -58.06 -3.67 2.16
C ARG A 885 -57.78 -2.27 2.67
N LEU A 886 -58.85 -1.63 3.12
CA LEU A 886 -58.82 -0.38 3.87
C LEU A 886 -58.96 -0.70 5.35
N TYR A 887 -58.04 -0.21 6.18
CA TYR A 887 -57.94 -0.47 7.61
C TYR A 887 -58.12 0.83 8.39
N THR A 888 -58.75 0.75 9.56
CA THR A 888 -58.56 1.79 10.59
C THR A 888 -57.10 1.85 11.00
N TRP A 889 -56.66 2.94 11.64
CA TRP A 889 -55.27 3.07 12.06
C TRP A 889 -54.86 1.95 13.02
N ASP A 890 -55.70 1.60 14.01
CA ASP A 890 -55.41 0.51 14.96
C ASP A 890 -55.31 -0.84 14.25
N ALA A 891 -56.21 -1.11 13.29
CA ALA A 891 -56.15 -2.33 12.49
C ALA A 891 -54.92 -2.35 11.58
N ALA A 892 -54.48 -1.20 11.07
CA ALA A 892 -53.28 -1.09 10.24
C ALA A 892 -52.01 -1.45 11.02
N GLN A 893 -51.90 -1.03 12.28
CA GLN A 893 -50.76 -1.38 13.15
C GLN A 893 -50.63 -2.89 13.37
N ALA A 894 -51.74 -3.62 13.34
CA ALA A 894 -51.78 -5.07 13.50
C ALA A 894 -51.86 -5.85 12.16
N ALA A 895 -52.02 -5.16 11.03
CA ALA A 895 -52.26 -5.80 9.74
C ALA A 895 -51.00 -6.48 9.20
N CYS A 896 -49.82 -5.92 9.44
CA CYS A 896 -48.56 -6.47 8.95
C CYS A 896 -48.19 -7.79 9.67
N PRO A 897 -47.61 -8.77 8.95
CA PRO A 897 -47.20 -10.05 9.53
C PRO A 897 -45.98 -9.90 10.43
N THR A 898 -45.72 -10.90 11.29
CA THR A 898 -44.56 -10.86 12.21
C THR A 898 -43.24 -10.60 11.46
N GLY A 899 -42.47 -9.63 11.94
CA GLY A 899 -41.24 -9.16 11.31
C GLY A 899 -41.44 -8.11 10.22
N TRP A 900 -42.68 -7.69 9.96
CA TRP A 900 -43.04 -6.58 9.10
C TRP A 900 -43.88 -5.57 9.89
N HIS A 901 -43.78 -4.29 9.55
CA HIS A 901 -44.55 -3.20 10.18
C HIS A 901 -45.06 -2.21 9.14
N PRO A 902 -46.11 -1.43 9.42
CA PRO A 902 -46.46 -0.28 8.59
C PRO A 902 -45.28 0.69 8.53
N ALA A 903 -45.03 1.30 7.37
CA ALA A 903 -43.92 2.23 7.24
C ALA A 903 -44.10 3.47 8.13
N ASP A 904 -43.00 4.00 8.67
CA ASP A 904 -42.96 5.34 9.26
C ASP A 904 -42.52 6.40 8.24
N ILE A 905 -42.52 7.66 8.68
CA ILE A 905 -42.19 8.80 7.80
C ILE A 905 -40.72 8.79 7.37
N SER A 906 -39.81 8.29 8.21
CA SER A 906 -38.38 8.25 7.92
C SER A 906 -38.04 7.16 6.92
N GLU A 907 -38.65 5.99 7.08
CA GLU A 907 -38.56 4.90 6.10
C GLU A 907 -39.07 5.34 4.73
N TYR A 908 -40.18 6.07 4.71
CA TYR A 908 -40.74 6.61 3.47
C TYR A 908 -39.85 7.68 2.82
N ARG A 909 -39.17 8.52 3.62
CA ARG A 909 -38.19 9.49 3.10
C ARG A 909 -36.96 8.78 2.53
N ALA A 910 -36.41 7.80 3.24
CA ALA A 910 -35.27 7.02 2.79
C ALA A 910 -35.58 6.30 1.46
N LEU A 911 -36.81 5.76 1.31
CA LEU A 911 -37.29 5.21 0.04
C LEU A 911 -37.23 6.24 -1.09
N ASN A 912 -37.61 7.49 -0.81
CA ASN A 912 -37.62 8.59 -1.79
C ASN A 912 -36.23 9.19 -2.09
N ASP A 913 -35.26 9.03 -1.19
CA ASP A 913 -33.87 9.43 -1.45
C ASP A 913 -33.19 8.48 -2.44
N ILE A 914 -33.58 7.20 -2.41
CA ILE A 914 -33.04 6.15 -3.28
C ILE A 914 -33.71 6.14 -4.67
N LEU A 915 -35.02 6.39 -4.73
CA LEU A 915 -35.80 6.35 -5.97
C LEU A 915 -35.98 7.76 -6.58
N PRO A 916 -35.59 7.99 -7.85
CA PRO A 916 -35.72 9.31 -8.47
C PRO A 916 -37.19 9.72 -8.68
N ARG A 917 -37.57 10.91 -8.17
CA ARG A 917 -38.90 11.57 -8.27
C ARG A 917 -40.06 10.58 -8.40
N ILE A 918 -40.43 9.96 -7.29
CA ILE A 918 -41.52 8.99 -7.33
C ILE A 918 -42.87 9.69 -7.46
N GLU A 919 -43.44 9.75 -8.67
CA GLU A 919 -44.89 9.71 -8.78
C GLU A 919 -45.32 8.27 -8.54
N LEU A 920 -45.64 7.95 -7.29
CA LEU A 920 -46.06 6.63 -6.82
C LEU A 920 -47.47 6.27 -7.31
N LYS A 921 -47.90 6.66 -8.51
CA LYS A 921 -49.24 6.38 -9.02
C LYS A 921 -49.17 5.34 -10.12
N ASP A 922 -49.90 4.26 -9.93
CA ASP A 922 -50.05 3.20 -10.92
C ASP A 922 -51.05 3.67 -11.99
N ASN A 923 -50.58 4.28 -13.08
CA ASN A 923 -51.43 4.98 -14.06
C ASN A 923 -52.61 4.13 -14.60
N ASP A 924 -52.50 2.79 -14.58
CA ASP A 924 -53.59 1.88 -14.97
C ASP A 924 -54.79 1.92 -14.00
N TYR A 925 -54.59 2.43 -12.78
CA TYR A 925 -55.56 2.46 -11.68
C TYR A 925 -55.87 3.87 -11.16
N TRP A 926 -55.46 4.93 -11.87
CA TRP A 926 -55.79 6.32 -11.56
C TRP A 926 -56.53 7.02 -12.72
N GLN A 927 -57.39 7.99 -12.40
CA GLN A 927 -58.15 8.78 -13.40
C GLN A 927 -57.39 10.02 -13.94
N SER A 928 -56.08 10.11 -13.78
CA SER A 928 -55.28 11.28 -14.22
C SER A 928 -54.79 11.18 -15.67
N SER A 929 -54.53 12.34 -16.29
CA SER A 929 -53.80 12.42 -17.57
C SER A 929 -52.37 11.90 -17.37
N PRO A 930 -51.81 11.10 -18.31
CA PRO A 930 -50.43 10.63 -18.21
C PRO A 930 -49.46 11.83 -18.20
N THR A 931 -48.69 11.97 -17.12
CA THR A 931 -47.53 12.87 -17.07
C THR A 931 -46.37 12.17 -17.77
N THR A 932 -45.73 12.86 -18.74
CA THR A 932 -44.65 12.32 -19.57
C THR A 932 -43.27 12.48 -18.92
N GLN A 933 -43.08 12.10 -17.65
CA GLN A 933 -41.77 12.24 -16.99
C GLN A 933 -41.42 11.07 -16.07
N ASP A 934 -40.24 10.48 -16.28
CA ASP A 934 -39.38 9.77 -15.31
C ASP A 934 -40.04 9.07 -14.11
N ILE A 935 -40.99 8.18 -14.39
CA ILE A 935 -41.65 7.40 -13.34
C ILE A 935 -40.88 6.10 -13.12
N PHE A 936 -40.42 5.87 -11.89
CA PHE A 936 -39.97 4.56 -11.45
C PHE A 936 -41.10 3.54 -11.60
N LYS A 937 -40.94 2.56 -12.48
CA LYS A 937 -41.90 1.46 -12.62
C LYS A 937 -41.58 0.35 -11.63
N GLY A 938 -42.54 0.02 -10.78
CA GLY A 938 -42.58 -1.18 -9.96
C GLY A 938 -42.75 -0.99 -8.45
N PHE A 939 -42.96 0.23 -7.96
CA PHE A 939 -43.34 0.54 -6.58
C PHE A 939 -44.63 1.36 -6.51
N GLU A 940 -45.46 1.34 -7.55
CA GLU A 940 -46.59 2.24 -7.73
C GLU A 940 -47.76 1.95 -6.77
N PHE A 941 -48.44 2.99 -6.31
CA PHE A 941 -49.68 2.90 -5.53
C PHE A 941 -50.89 2.85 -6.45
N ARG A 942 -51.82 1.97 -6.11
CA ARG A 942 -53.12 1.91 -6.76
C ARG A 942 -54.10 2.87 -6.07
N GLY A 943 -54.90 3.58 -6.86
CA GLY A 943 -55.95 4.49 -6.39
C GLY A 943 -57.13 3.76 -5.74
N GLY A 944 -56.91 3.06 -4.63
CA GLY A 944 -57.91 2.20 -3.98
C GLY A 944 -59.06 2.93 -3.27
N GLY A 945 -59.06 4.26 -3.27
CA GLY A 945 -60.02 5.07 -2.53
C GLY A 945 -59.77 5.03 -1.01
N ILE A 946 -60.69 5.63 -0.26
CA ILE A 946 -60.66 5.70 1.20
C ILE A 946 -62.04 5.41 1.77
N ARG A 947 -62.11 5.05 3.06
CA ARG A 947 -63.39 4.89 3.78
C ARG A 947 -63.52 5.93 4.88
N VAL A 948 -64.53 6.78 4.83
CA VAL A 948 -64.75 7.84 5.80
C VAL A 948 -66.18 7.72 6.35
N ASN A 949 -66.35 7.72 7.67
CA ASN A 949 -67.66 7.65 8.35
C ASN A 949 -68.59 6.52 7.85
N GLY A 950 -68.02 5.40 7.42
CA GLY A 950 -68.79 4.27 6.89
C GLY A 950 -68.94 4.21 5.37
N SER A 951 -68.73 5.33 4.68
CA SER A 951 -68.85 5.44 3.21
C SER A 951 -67.52 5.24 2.50
N PHE A 952 -67.55 4.66 1.30
CA PHE A 952 -66.39 4.46 0.44
C PHE A 952 -66.32 5.56 -0.62
N GLU A 953 -65.18 6.24 -0.71
CA GLU A 953 -65.05 7.47 -1.50
C GLU A 953 -63.81 7.42 -2.41
N TYR A 954 -63.89 8.11 -3.54
CA TYR A 954 -62.76 8.44 -4.43
C TYR A 954 -61.98 7.25 -5.04
N GLU A 955 -62.67 6.18 -5.42
CA GLU A 955 -62.06 5.11 -6.24
C GLU A 955 -61.31 5.70 -7.45
N LYS A 956 -60.09 5.22 -7.69
CA LYS A 956 -59.17 5.66 -8.76
C LYS A 956 -58.77 7.14 -8.71
N ARG A 957 -59.12 7.87 -7.65
CA ARG A 957 -58.86 9.31 -7.52
C ARG A 957 -58.05 9.67 -6.29
N VAL A 958 -58.06 8.82 -5.27
CA VAL A 958 -57.30 8.96 -4.02
C VAL A 958 -56.75 7.61 -3.60
N ALA A 959 -55.58 7.62 -2.95
CA ALA A 959 -55.05 6.51 -2.17
C ALA A 959 -54.41 7.08 -0.91
N GLY A 960 -54.60 6.42 0.23
CA GLY A 960 -53.96 6.80 1.49
C GLY A 960 -53.30 5.60 2.16
N PHE A 961 -52.21 5.87 2.86
CA PHE A 961 -51.42 4.86 3.59
C PHE A 961 -51.19 5.30 5.02
N TRP A 962 -51.59 4.47 5.97
CA TRP A 962 -51.32 4.73 7.38
C TRP A 962 -49.82 4.63 7.69
N LEU A 963 -49.33 5.58 8.49
CA LEU A 963 -47.99 5.53 9.06
C LEU A 963 -48.02 4.88 10.45
N ARG A 964 -46.90 4.27 10.85
CA ARG A 964 -46.74 3.66 12.19
C ARG A 964 -46.79 4.68 13.33
N ASP A 965 -46.22 5.87 13.13
CA ASP A 965 -46.10 6.88 14.17
C ASP A 965 -47.31 7.82 14.24
N SER A 966 -47.84 8.02 15.46
CA SER A 966 -49.11 8.72 15.71
C SER A 966 -48.98 9.98 16.58
N SER A 967 -47.83 10.65 16.60
CA SER A 967 -47.66 11.88 17.40
C SER A 967 -48.42 13.08 16.81
N THR A 968 -49.74 12.99 16.73
CA THR A 968 -50.63 14.13 16.54
C THR A 968 -50.95 14.72 17.92
N THR A 969 -51.41 15.97 17.96
CA THR A 969 -51.88 16.61 19.21
C THR A 969 -53.25 16.07 19.68
N SER A 970 -53.86 15.13 18.95
CA SER A 970 -55.21 14.61 19.21
C SER A 970 -55.22 13.09 19.36
N ALA A 971 -55.83 12.59 20.42
CA ALA A 971 -55.91 11.14 20.70
C ALA A 971 -56.61 10.34 19.57
N ASP A 972 -57.49 10.98 18.80
CA ASP A 972 -58.35 10.35 17.80
C ASP A 972 -57.84 10.47 16.35
N SER A 973 -56.66 11.06 16.13
CA SER A 973 -56.08 11.20 14.79
C SER A 973 -54.68 10.58 14.67
N ALA A 974 -54.32 10.21 13.44
CA ALA A 974 -53.00 9.68 13.11
C ALA A 974 -52.54 10.24 11.75
N PHE A 975 -51.23 10.10 11.47
CA PHE A 975 -50.67 10.54 10.20
C PHE A 975 -50.80 9.48 9.11
N ALA A 976 -51.11 9.94 7.90
CA ALA A 976 -51.15 9.13 6.70
C ALA A 976 -50.53 9.89 5.54
N ILE A 977 -49.99 9.16 4.57
CA ILE A 977 -49.59 9.74 3.29
C ILE A 977 -50.75 9.56 2.32
N VAL A 978 -51.22 10.64 1.72
CA VAL A 978 -52.38 10.62 0.82
C VAL A 978 -52.00 11.22 -0.53
N TYR A 979 -52.25 10.44 -1.58
CA TYR A 979 -52.12 10.87 -2.96
C TYR A 979 -53.51 11.08 -3.55
N GLY A 980 -53.66 12.11 -4.38
CA GLY A 980 -54.91 12.44 -5.03
C GLY A 980 -54.68 13.08 -6.40
N VAL A 981 -55.73 13.13 -7.20
CA VAL A 981 -55.82 14.09 -8.32
C VAL A 981 -56.28 15.45 -7.78
N GLU A 982 -55.85 16.54 -8.42
CA GLU A 982 -56.03 17.92 -7.93
C GLU A 982 -57.48 18.24 -7.52
N GLY A 983 -58.48 17.76 -8.27
CA GLY A 983 -59.90 17.96 -7.94
C GLY A 983 -60.46 17.05 -6.82
N ALA A 984 -59.77 15.99 -6.42
CA ALA A 984 -60.20 15.11 -5.32
C ALA A 984 -59.60 15.53 -3.97
N GLN A 985 -58.40 16.13 -3.97
CA GLN A 985 -57.75 16.63 -2.75
C GLN A 985 -58.50 17.83 -2.14
N ASN A 986 -59.19 18.62 -2.95
CA ASN A 986 -59.95 19.80 -2.51
C ASN A 986 -61.37 19.49 -1.97
N PHE A 987 -61.89 18.26 -2.17
CA PHE A 987 -63.30 17.90 -1.87
C PHE A 987 -63.51 17.20 -0.52
N THR A 988 -62.44 16.92 0.23
CA THR A 988 -62.49 16.34 1.58
C THR A 988 -62.23 17.45 2.61
N PRO A 989 -63.26 18.03 3.24
CA PRO A 989 -63.11 19.21 4.11
C PRO A 989 -62.33 18.93 5.40
N THR A 990 -61.99 17.68 5.68
CA THR A 990 -61.29 17.19 6.89
C THR A 990 -59.81 16.85 6.65
N LEU A 991 -59.29 16.94 5.43
CA LEU A 991 -57.85 16.87 5.19
C LEU A 991 -57.20 18.19 5.61
N ASN A 992 -56.96 18.36 6.91
CA ASN A 992 -56.14 19.47 7.39
C ASN A 992 -54.72 19.30 6.80
N TYR A 993 -54.38 20.20 5.87
CA TYR A 993 -53.07 20.25 5.24
C TYR A 993 -52.05 20.71 6.27
N ILE A 994 -51.42 19.79 7.00
CA ILE A 994 -50.25 20.12 7.81
C ILE A 994 -49.04 19.99 6.90
N LYS A 995 -48.62 21.11 6.30
CA LYS A 995 -47.26 21.21 5.75
C LYS A 995 -46.29 21.04 6.92
N VAL A 996 -45.55 19.93 6.95
CA VAL A 996 -44.35 19.86 7.76
C VAL A 996 -43.27 20.69 7.03
N ASP A 997 -43.15 21.94 7.51
CA ASP A 997 -42.19 23.03 7.23
C ASP A 997 -42.28 23.84 5.90
N PRO A 998 -42.36 25.19 5.96
CA PRO A 998 -42.32 26.13 4.81
C PRO A 998 -40.98 26.29 4.06
N LYS A 999 -39.89 25.61 4.44
CA LYS A 999 -38.56 25.85 3.86
C LYS A 999 -38.06 24.84 2.82
N ASP A 1000 -38.83 23.82 2.48
CA ASP A 1000 -38.47 22.88 1.41
C ASP A 1000 -39.63 22.72 0.41
N SER A 1001 -39.37 23.06 -0.86
CA SER A 1001 -40.32 22.87 -1.95
C SER A 1001 -40.48 21.40 -2.37
N LYS A 1002 -39.79 20.47 -1.69
CA LYS A 1002 -39.78 19.02 -1.99
C LYS A 1002 -40.36 18.12 -0.89
N SER A 1003 -40.91 18.67 0.19
CA SER A 1003 -41.51 17.89 1.30
C SER A 1003 -42.89 17.31 0.93
N TYR A 1004 -43.04 15.98 1.01
CA TYR A 1004 -44.32 15.29 0.79
C TYR A 1004 -45.28 15.56 1.96
N SER A 1005 -46.50 15.98 1.65
CA SER A 1005 -47.55 16.30 2.62
C SER A 1005 -48.05 15.03 3.32
N ALA A 1006 -47.72 14.85 4.59
CA ALA A 1006 -48.44 13.91 5.46
C ALA A 1006 -49.73 14.58 5.97
N TYR A 1007 -50.81 13.81 6.09
CA TYR A 1007 -52.13 14.29 6.47
C TYR A 1007 -52.52 13.71 7.83
N SER A 1008 -53.08 14.54 8.72
CA SER A 1008 -53.68 14.07 9.96
C SER A 1008 -55.14 13.69 9.69
N LEU A 1009 -55.46 12.41 9.85
CA LEU A 1009 -56.79 11.86 9.60
C LEU A 1009 -57.34 11.18 10.86
N SER A 1010 -58.67 11.10 11.00
CA SER A 1010 -59.29 10.33 12.09
C SER A 1010 -58.85 8.87 12.01
N LYS A 1011 -58.49 8.26 13.14
CA LYS A 1011 -58.09 6.85 13.23
C LYS A 1011 -59.17 5.88 12.74
N ALA A 1012 -60.43 6.31 12.72
CA ALA A 1012 -61.56 5.55 12.16
C ALA A 1012 -61.61 5.53 10.62
N THR A 1013 -60.76 6.31 9.94
CA THR A 1013 -60.66 6.33 8.48
C THR A 1013 -60.06 5.03 7.98
N GLY A 1014 -60.68 4.41 6.96
CA GLY A 1014 -60.14 3.24 6.29
C GLY A 1014 -59.15 3.64 5.21
N LEU A 1015 -57.86 3.34 5.41
CA LEU A 1015 -56.78 3.57 4.43
C LEU A 1015 -56.02 2.27 4.14
N SER A 1016 -55.27 2.25 3.04
CA SER A 1016 -54.41 1.10 2.71
C SER A 1016 -53.21 1.02 3.65
N VAL A 1017 -52.54 -0.13 3.65
CA VAL A 1017 -51.31 -0.37 4.41
C VAL A 1017 -50.26 -0.98 3.49
N ARG A 1018 -49.03 -0.49 3.56
CA ARG A 1018 -47.85 -1.15 3.02
C ARG A 1018 -46.91 -1.50 4.14
N CYS A 1019 -46.54 -2.77 4.18
CA CYS A 1019 -45.64 -3.28 5.19
C CYS A 1019 -44.20 -3.19 4.69
N VAL A 1020 -43.31 -2.80 5.59
CA VAL A 1020 -41.87 -2.75 5.40
C VAL A 1020 -41.20 -3.63 6.46
N LYS A 1021 -40.03 -4.15 6.13
CA LYS A 1021 -39.22 -5.00 6.98
C LYS A 1021 -37.76 -4.56 6.86
N ASP A 1022 -37.04 -4.68 7.97
CA ASP A 1022 -35.59 -4.48 8.07
C ASP A 1022 -34.79 -5.60 7.39
#